data_AF-A0A7C3VTK4-F1
#
_entry.id   AF-A0A7C3VTK4-F1
#
_cell.length_a   1.000
_cell.length_b   1.000
_cell.length_c   1.000
_cell.angle_alpha   90.00
_cell.angle_beta   90.00
_cell.angle_gamma   90.00
#
_symmetry.space_group_name_H-M   'P 1'
#
loop_
_entity.id
_entity.type
_entity.pdbx_description
1 polymer ?
#
loop_
_entity_poly.entity_id
_entity_poly.type
_entity_poly.pdbx_seq_one_letter_code
_entity_poly.pdbx_strand_id
1 'polypeptide(L)'
;MKQTDCRKATILKRSSGYKQFGITAQAIPGLEIVRLLESGAPEIDRYLGNEIYANTRPDYLAQQRKRLAGTVKLHVQRVGNKPTYLVRAPGRLNAFLEYLDMCAGDHMSTTIDGDIPAAVSPREDDILNLGNVNPLFPAEEISIAAEFQKFAGVPMNDAEMEDNWDNRTLLMPHYGRPRGKWSNYVLSPYLRVMWDRPDQMLKGADITFGQATAPFRAGTSSSSAVVVLSFLALFLSNRDSLPDWNISEICTLLGEAEWYVGTHGGANDQTTILRNEPNCVLYNRHSKVPLDSTVLPFLRGVHVVLANSLWEVNKSLTGNQSFNMRKGWMELGDLLMRLIISDVQEARRQGKASGTGWLASLVERRIGFEPGGPTPLLESNLEYWDEIEKNYNKFGSLDETILGIPNEAIEELVLLLPVKITPDEAGKVLGKTREAIEKLYTKPRRTIGGYHTRTTARFFHKENIIGRKLEKIFLEADERLKSGDLSEDSLEYDQYRIAVGDLVEQLQHILCFDFRVSNPQLDRLLNIARRGPGYLGGKLTGAGKGGCVSILVREKDSDAMCEYLDREYYGKMENFEEYRQILHDAIRYYSPDSFERASAVEQLENLDKALSSPKEQRRVITFSRGACAIDLMMAQSG
;
A
#
# COMPACT_ATOMS: atom_id res chain seq x y z
N MET A 1 -23.61 34.40 -11.34
CA MET A 1 -22.23 34.87 -11.63
C MET A 1 -21.61 35.44 -10.36
N LYS A 2 -20.98 34.57 -9.55
CA LYS A 2 -20.00 34.87 -8.49
C LYS A 2 -19.38 33.50 -8.17
N GLN A 3 -18.24 33.24 -8.81
CA GLN A 3 -17.47 32.01 -8.72
C GLN A 3 -16.68 32.07 -7.41
N THR A 4 -17.00 31.20 -6.46
CA THR A 4 -16.25 31.01 -5.21
C THR A 4 -15.00 30.21 -5.54
N ASP A 5 -13.90 30.92 -5.75
CA ASP A 5 -12.58 30.34 -6.00
C ASP A 5 -11.98 29.92 -4.64
N CYS A 6 -12.24 28.66 -4.25
CA CYS A 6 -11.65 28.04 -3.06
C CYS A 6 -10.14 27.87 -3.28
N ARG A 7 -9.33 28.77 -2.72
CA ARG A 7 -7.88 28.61 -2.63
C ARG A 7 -7.57 27.49 -1.63
N LYS A 8 -7.56 26.25 -2.14
CA LYS A 8 -6.92 25.08 -1.50
C LYS A 8 -5.47 25.45 -1.17
N ALA A 9 -4.92 25.01 -0.03
CA ALA A 9 -3.47 25.07 0.20
C ALA A 9 -2.76 24.37 -0.98
N THR A 10 -2.07 25.14 -1.81
CA THR A 10 -1.77 24.80 -3.21
C THR A 10 -0.35 24.28 -3.35
N ILE A 11 -0.24 23.07 -3.90
CA ILE A 11 0.93 22.57 -4.62
C ILE A 11 1.29 23.60 -5.71
N LEU A 12 2.46 24.23 -5.61
CA LEU A 12 2.89 25.35 -6.48
C LEU A 12 2.84 24.99 -7.98
N LYS A 13 2.43 25.94 -8.83
CA LYS A 13 2.25 25.77 -10.29
C LYS A 13 3.45 26.30 -11.10
N ARG A 14 4.00 25.39 -11.94
CA ARG A 14 4.69 25.49 -13.27
C ARG A 14 6.11 26.05 -13.42
N SER A 15 6.97 25.17 -13.97
CA SER A 15 7.74 25.40 -15.21
C SER A 15 8.06 24.13 -16.04
N SER A 16 7.89 22.90 -15.50
CA SER A 16 8.31 21.63 -16.17
C SER A 16 7.24 20.53 -16.31
N GLY A 17 5.94 20.85 -16.20
CA GLY A 17 4.85 19.86 -16.30
C GLY A 17 4.57 19.08 -15.01
N TYR A 18 5.58 18.88 -14.15
CA TYR A 18 5.42 18.32 -12.80
C TYR A 18 5.38 19.43 -11.74
N LYS A 19 4.57 19.24 -10.68
CA LYS A 19 4.45 20.22 -9.60
C LYS A 19 5.49 19.98 -8.51
N GLN A 20 6.14 21.05 -8.05
CA GLN A 20 7.10 21.02 -6.94
C GLN A 20 6.37 20.73 -5.61
N PHE A 21 6.98 19.91 -4.75
CA PHE A 21 6.46 19.66 -3.41
C PHE A 21 6.72 20.84 -2.48
N GLY A 22 5.75 21.18 -1.63
CA GLY A 22 5.89 22.27 -0.68
C GLY A 22 4.89 22.19 0.46
N ILE A 23 5.27 22.74 1.61
CA ILE A 23 4.43 22.85 2.80
C ILE A 23 4.36 24.33 3.19
N THR A 24 3.16 24.91 3.14
CA THR A 24 2.92 26.34 3.40
C THR A 24 2.75 26.67 4.88
N ALA A 25 2.39 25.68 5.69
CA ALA A 25 2.19 25.87 7.13
C ALA A 25 3.46 26.43 7.78
N GLN A 26 3.29 27.31 8.77
CA GLN A 26 4.38 27.88 9.56
C GLN A 26 4.44 27.20 10.93
N ALA A 27 5.65 27.10 11.49
CA ALA A 27 5.81 26.67 12.86
C ALA A 27 5.34 27.78 13.81
N ILE A 28 4.53 27.42 14.79
CA ILE A 28 4.10 28.32 15.88
C ILE A 28 4.43 27.65 17.22
N PRO A 29 4.53 28.40 18.34
CA PRO A 29 4.79 27.82 19.65
C PRO A 29 3.82 26.67 19.98
N GLY A 30 4.34 25.54 20.48
CA GLY A 30 3.50 24.36 20.77
C GLY A 30 2.30 24.64 21.69
N LEU A 31 2.45 25.53 22.69
CA LEU A 31 1.34 25.94 23.56
C LEU A 31 0.25 26.74 22.82
N GLU A 32 0.59 27.43 21.73
CA GLU A 32 -0.38 28.12 20.88
C GLU A 32 -1.21 27.12 20.07
N ILE A 33 -0.58 26.07 19.50
CA ILE A 33 -1.30 24.97 18.84
C ILE A 33 -2.29 24.32 19.80
N VAL A 34 -1.86 24.04 21.04
CA VAL A 34 -2.73 23.48 22.08
C VAL A 34 -3.92 24.40 22.37
N ARG A 35 -3.68 25.69 22.56
CA ARG A 35 -4.74 26.68 22.81
C ARG A 35 -5.76 26.72 21.66
N LEU A 36 -5.29 26.71 20.41
CA LEU A 36 -6.14 26.71 19.23
C LEU A 36 -7.02 25.45 19.19
N LEU A 37 -6.43 24.26 19.32
CA LEU A 37 -7.19 22.99 19.30
C LEU A 37 -8.20 22.89 20.46
N GLU A 38 -7.85 23.37 21.65
CA GLU A 38 -8.73 23.30 22.83
C GLU A 38 -9.77 24.41 22.89
N SER A 39 -9.66 25.44 22.04
CA SER A 39 -10.65 26.53 21.96
C SER A 39 -12.05 26.04 21.57
N GLY A 40 -12.14 24.93 20.83
CA GLY A 40 -13.40 24.44 20.27
C GLY A 40 -14.00 25.35 19.22
N ALA A 41 -13.19 26.21 18.59
CA ALA A 41 -13.66 27.18 17.61
C ALA A 41 -14.30 26.49 16.38
N PRO A 42 -15.49 26.89 15.93
CA PRO A 42 -16.21 26.24 14.82
C PRO A 42 -15.42 26.19 13.49
N GLU A 43 -14.57 27.16 13.25
CA GLU A 43 -13.70 27.24 12.07
C GLU A 43 -12.64 26.14 12.05
N ILE A 44 -12.11 25.75 13.21
CA ILE A 44 -11.21 24.60 13.34
C ILE A 44 -11.96 23.31 13.05
N ASP A 45 -13.21 23.19 13.51
CA ASP A 45 -14.04 22.00 13.25
C ASP A 45 -14.41 21.88 11.78
N ARG A 46 -14.72 23.00 11.14
CA ARG A 46 -14.94 23.05 9.69
C ARG A 46 -13.69 22.63 8.92
N TYR A 47 -12.53 23.15 9.31
CA TYR A 47 -11.25 22.79 8.69
C TYR A 47 -10.93 21.29 8.88
N LEU A 48 -10.96 20.79 10.12
CA LEU A 48 -10.68 19.39 10.41
C LEU A 48 -11.71 18.46 9.75
N GLY A 49 -12.99 18.82 9.77
CA GLY A 49 -14.07 18.00 9.20
C GLY A 49 -14.05 17.93 7.68
N ASN A 50 -13.86 19.06 7.00
CA ASN A 50 -13.98 19.13 5.54
C ASN A 50 -12.65 18.89 4.83
N GLU A 51 -11.55 19.43 5.36
CA GLU A 51 -10.26 19.45 4.65
C GLU A 51 -9.29 18.36 5.11
N ILE A 52 -9.52 17.75 6.28
CA ILE A 52 -8.60 16.75 6.86
C ILE A 52 -9.25 15.38 6.92
N TYR A 53 -10.33 15.23 7.69
CA TYR A 53 -10.90 13.93 8.02
C TYR A 53 -12.05 13.49 7.11
N ALA A 54 -12.65 14.40 6.34
CA ALA A 54 -13.90 14.14 5.61
C ALA A 54 -15.01 13.58 6.52
N ASN A 55 -15.05 14.06 7.77
CA ASN A 55 -15.99 13.62 8.80
C ASN A 55 -16.38 14.81 9.68
N THR A 56 -17.64 15.25 9.57
CA THR A 56 -18.15 16.45 10.24
C THR A 56 -18.88 16.16 11.56
N ARG A 57 -18.86 14.91 12.04
CA ARG A 57 -19.54 14.53 13.28
C ARG A 57 -18.92 15.28 14.48
N PRO A 58 -19.72 16.02 15.27
CA PRO A 58 -19.18 16.84 16.37
C PRO A 58 -18.42 16.04 17.44
N ASP A 59 -18.91 14.85 17.79
CA ASP A 59 -18.27 13.95 18.77
C ASP A 59 -16.92 13.43 18.27
N TYR A 60 -16.84 13.06 16.99
CA TYR A 60 -15.61 12.66 16.35
C TYR A 60 -14.58 13.80 16.33
N LEU A 61 -14.97 14.99 15.88
CA LEU A 61 -14.07 16.15 15.80
C LEU A 61 -13.56 16.58 17.18
N ALA A 62 -14.41 16.55 18.21
CA ALA A 62 -13.99 16.84 19.58
C ALA A 62 -12.91 15.86 20.08
N GLN A 63 -13.04 14.57 19.75
CA GLN A 63 -12.02 13.57 20.05
C GLN A 63 -10.72 13.83 19.28
N GLN A 64 -10.80 14.22 18.00
CA GLN A 64 -9.61 14.55 17.21
C GLN A 64 -8.86 15.74 17.78
N ARG A 65 -9.55 16.85 18.11
CA ARG A 65 -8.91 18.03 18.73
C ARG A 65 -8.18 17.68 20.02
N LYS A 66 -8.83 16.94 20.93
CA LYS A 66 -8.23 16.48 22.18
C LYS A 66 -6.97 15.64 21.95
N ARG A 67 -7.01 14.73 20.98
CA ARG A 67 -5.90 13.84 20.63
C ARG A 67 -4.71 14.60 20.02
N LEU A 68 -4.99 15.51 19.09
CA LEU A 68 -3.98 16.38 18.48
C LEU A 68 -3.32 17.27 19.55
N ALA A 69 -4.12 17.89 20.42
CA ALA A 69 -3.62 18.72 21.52
C ALA A 69 -2.77 17.91 22.50
N GLY A 70 -3.18 16.69 22.85
CA GLY A 70 -2.41 15.79 23.70
C GLY A 70 -1.03 15.44 23.14
N THR A 71 -0.93 15.26 21.81
CA THR A 71 0.34 15.02 21.12
C THR A 71 1.30 16.20 21.28
N VAL A 72 0.80 17.43 21.09
CA VAL A 72 1.61 18.64 21.22
C VAL A 72 1.94 18.94 22.68
N LYS A 73 1.03 18.67 23.64
CA LYS A 73 1.31 18.78 25.08
C LYS A 73 2.50 17.92 25.49
N LEU A 74 2.53 16.65 25.06
CA LEU A 74 3.68 15.77 25.32
C LEU A 74 4.95 16.30 24.66
N HIS A 75 4.87 16.84 23.45
CA HIS A 75 6.01 17.45 22.78
C HIS A 75 6.59 18.63 23.58
N VAL A 76 5.74 19.57 24.01
CA VAL A 76 6.15 20.71 24.83
C VAL A 76 6.77 20.26 26.16
N GLN A 77 6.22 19.22 26.79
CA GLN A 77 6.80 18.65 28.01
C GLN A 77 8.20 18.08 27.78
N ARG A 78 8.43 17.44 26.62
CA ARG A 78 9.72 16.84 26.27
C ARG A 78 10.78 17.86 25.88
N VAL A 79 10.42 18.90 25.12
CA VAL A 79 11.42 19.74 24.43
C VAL A 79 11.23 21.25 24.64
N GLY A 80 10.25 21.65 25.46
CA GLY A 80 9.91 23.05 25.70
C GLY A 80 8.96 23.64 24.65
N ASN A 81 8.56 24.89 24.85
CA ASN A 81 7.62 25.61 23.98
C ASN A 81 8.30 26.19 22.71
N LYS A 82 9.00 25.32 21.98
CA LYS A 82 9.67 25.68 20.72
C LYS A 82 8.65 25.95 19.60
N PRO A 83 9.05 26.63 18.51
CA PRO A 83 8.28 26.62 17.26
C PRO A 83 8.09 25.18 16.78
N THR A 84 6.83 24.77 16.60
CA THR A 84 6.45 23.40 16.32
C THR A 84 5.53 23.36 15.10
N TYR A 85 5.74 22.37 14.24
CA TYR A 85 4.77 21.94 13.24
C TYR A 85 3.95 20.79 13.79
N LEU A 86 2.63 20.84 13.64
CA LEU A 86 1.76 19.69 13.84
C LEU A 86 1.50 19.06 12.46
N VAL A 87 2.04 17.87 12.23
CA VAL A 87 1.82 17.10 11.00
C VAL A 87 1.01 15.84 11.31
N ARG A 88 0.41 15.25 10.29
CA ARG A 88 -0.27 13.96 10.42
C ARG A 88 -0.16 13.16 9.13
N ALA A 89 -0.16 11.84 9.24
CA ALA A 89 -0.26 10.92 8.11
C ALA A 89 -1.37 9.90 8.37
N PRO A 90 -2.34 9.76 7.45
CA PRO A 90 -3.39 8.76 7.58
C PRO A 90 -2.85 7.35 7.33
N GLY A 91 -3.58 6.35 7.82
CA GLY A 91 -3.50 5.01 7.22
C GLY A 91 -4.09 5.04 5.80
N ARG A 92 -3.82 3.99 5.03
CA ARG A 92 -4.34 3.85 3.66
C ARG A 92 -5.07 2.53 3.48
N LEU A 93 -6.07 2.55 2.62
CA LEU A 93 -6.76 1.37 2.13
C LEU A 93 -6.39 1.15 0.67
N ASN A 94 -5.99 -0.07 0.33
CA ASN A 94 -5.99 -0.52 -1.05
C ASN A 94 -7.45 -0.72 -1.48
N ALA A 95 -8.06 0.37 -1.94
CA ALA A 95 -9.50 0.49 -2.14
C ALA A 95 -10.02 -0.56 -3.13
N PHE A 96 -9.26 -0.82 -4.20
CA PHE A 96 -9.67 -1.73 -5.27
C PHE A 96 -8.57 -2.70 -5.69
N LEU A 97 -7.45 -2.19 -6.19
CA LEU A 97 -6.39 -3.04 -6.74
C LEU A 97 -5.38 -3.40 -5.63
N GLU A 98 -4.68 -4.53 -5.74
CA GLU A 98 -3.74 -5.00 -4.70
C GLU A 98 -2.41 -5.49 -5.33
N TYR A 99 -1.27 -5.31 -4.65
CA TYR A 99 0.06 -5.86 -5.01
C TYR A 99 0.70 -5.44 -6.35
N LEU A 100 0.00 -4.67 -7.19
CA LEU A 100 0.44 -4.39 -8.56
C LEU A 100 1.71 -3.52 -8.63
N ASP A 101 1.93 -2.65 -7.64
CA ASP A 101 3.03 -1.68 -7.62
C ASP A 101 4.43 -2.32 -7.62
N MET A 102 4.57 -3.53 -7.08
CA MET A 102 5.83 -4.28 -7.09
C MET A 102 6.29 -4.73 -8.49
N CYS A 103 5.38 -4.79 -9.45
CA CYS A 103 5.70 -5.13 -10.85
C CYS A 103 5.15 -4.09 -11.83
N ALA A 104 5.29 -2.81 -11.47
CA ALA A 104 4.95 -1.65 -12.30
C ALA A 104 3.49 -1.65 -12.81
N GLY A 105 2.56 -2.25 -12.06
CA GLY A 105 1.14 -2.24 -12.37
C GLY A 105 0.42 -1.11 -11.64
N ASP A 106 -0.62 -0.57 -12.27
CA ASP A 106 -1.33 0.59 -11.73
C ASP A 106 -2.20 0.20 -10.54
N HIS A 107 -2.19 0.99 -9.48
CA HIS A 107 -2.84 0.67 -8.21
C HIS A 107 -3.89 1.70 -7.83
N MET A 108 -5.04 1.28 -7.31
CA MET A 108 -6.14 2.19 -6.95
C MET A 108 -6.45 2.12 -5.45
N SER A 109 -6.13 3.20 -4.75
CA SER A 109 -6.04 3.28 -3.27
C SER A 109 -6.64 4.58 -2.73
N THR A 110 -6.91 4.64 -1.42
CA THR A 110 -7.34 5.87 -0.75
C THR A 110 -6.81 5.94 0.69
N THR A 111 -6.88 7.09 1.33
CA THR A 111 -6.53 7.23 2.76
C THR A 111 -7.76 7.16 3.64
N ILE A 112 -7.60 6.68 4.88
CA ILE A 112 -8.71 6.55 5.84
C ILE A 112 -8.66 7.66 6.89
N ASP A 113 -9.77 7.90 7.57
CA ASP A 113 -9.90 8.87 8.67
C ASP A 113 -9.24 8.44 9.99
N GLY A 114 -8.56 7.29 10.01
CA GLY A 114 -7.58 6.94 11.03
C GLY A 114 -6.18 7.39 10.64
N ASP A 115 -5.46 8.07 11.52
CA ASP A 115 -4.14 8.64 11.25
C ASP A 115 -3.16 8.51 12.43
N ILE A 116 -1.93 8.99 12.21
CA ILE A 116 -0.90 9.20 13.21
C ILE A 116 -0.51 10.69 13.16
N PRO A 117 -0.72 11.47 14.23
CA PRO A 117 -0.22 12.83 14.32
C PRO A 117 1.21 12.83 14.85
N ALA A 118 2.01 13.81 14.45
CA ALA A 118 3.32 14.07 15.02
C ALA A 118 3.56 15.57 15.21
N ALA A 119 4.15 15.92 16.34
CA ALA A 119 4.66 17.25 16.60
C ALA A 119 6.17 17.28 16.29
N VAL A 120 6.59 18.24 15.46
CA VAL A 120 7.95 18.33 14.93
C VAL A 120 8.51 19.72 15.21
N SER A 121 9.66 19.80 15.90
CA SER A 121 10.44 21.03 16.02
C SER A 121 11.82 20.82 15.36
N PRO A 122 12.14 21.54 14.28
CA PRO A 122 13.45 21.45 13.63
C PRO A 122 14.61 21.74 14.58
N ARG A 123 15.76 21.11 14.33
CA ARG A 123 17.01 21.32 15.08
C ARG A 123 18.10 21.82 14.14
N GLU A 124 19.19 22.34 14.71
CA GLU A 124 20.38 22.78 13.97
C GLU A 124 21.49 21.72 13.90
N ASP A 125 21.42 20.69 14.76
CA ASP A 125 22.32 19.53 14.75
C ASP A 125 21.75 18.38 13.92
N ASP A 126 22.47 17.25 13.80
CA ASP A 126 22.04 16.06 13.05
C ASP A 126 21.26 15.04 13.90
N ILE A 127 20.72 15.48 15.06
CA ILE A 127 20.09 14.58 16.02
C ILE A 127 18.58 14.46 15.79
N LEU A 128 18.11 13.23 15.63
CA LEU A 128 16.69 12.87 15.73
C LEU A 128 16.37 12.51 17.18
N ASN A 129 15.60 13.36 17.87
CA ASN A 129 15.12 13.10 19.22
C ASN A 129 13.66 12.62 19.20
N LEU A 130 13.50 11.31 19.25
CA LEU A 130 12.26 10.60 19.01
C LEU A 130 11.53 10.29 20.31
N GLY A 131 10.21 10.44 20.30
CA GLY A 131 9.37 9.95 21.37
C GLY A 131 7.96 9.68 20.89
N ASN A 132 7.23 8.91 21.68
CA ASN A 132 5.94 8.38 21.32
C ASN A 132 5.03 8.40 22.55
N VAL A 133 3.74 8.70 22.38
CA VAL A 133 2.75 8.59 23.47
C VAL A 133 2.56 7.13 23.92
N ASN A 134 2.82 6.17 23.03
CA ASN A 134 2.69 4.75 23.31
C ASN A 134 4.03 4.22 23.87
N PRO A 135 4.07 3.72 25.12
CA PRO A 135 5.30 3.28 25.77
C PRO A 135 5.92 2.04 25.12
N LEU A 136 5.20 1.32 24.26
CA LEU A 136 5.76 0.24 23.44
C LEU A 136 6.81 0.72 22.43
N PHE A 137 6.82 2.03 22.14
CA PHE A 137 7.78 2.67 21.24
C PHE A 137 8.65 3.63 22.05
N PRO A 138 9.73 3.11 22.69
CA PRO A 138 10.54 3.91 23.60
C PRO A 138 11.22 5.07 22.87
N ALA A 139 11.45 6.14 23.62
CA ALA A 139 12.18 7.32 23.15
C ALA A 139 13.63 6.96 22.79
N GLU A 140 14.20 7.69 21.83
CA GLU A 140 15.54 7.45 21.32
C GLU A 140 16.14 8.72 20.71
N GLU A 141 17.42 8.96 20.94
CA GLU A 141 18.21 9.96 20.21
C GLU A 141 19.15 9.27 19.21
N ILE A 142 19.18 9.78 17.99
CA ILE A 142 19.92 9.17 16.87
C ILE A 142 20.68 10.26 16.11
N SER A 143 21.99 10.11 15.95
CA SER A 143 22.76 10.90 14.98
C SER A 143 22.55 10.33 13.57
N ILE A 144 22.00 11.16 12.68
CA ILE A 144 21.73 10.78 11.29
C ILE A 144 23.04 10.41 10.58
N ALA A 145 24.08 11.24 10.74
CA ALA A 145 25.36 11.03 10.05
C ALA A 145 26.07 9.75 10.55
N ALA A 146 26.05 9.49 11.86
CA ALA A 146 26.68 8.30 12.42
C ALA A 146 26.01 7.00 11.92
N GLU A 147 24.68 6.97 11.84
CA GLU A 147 23.96 5.80 11.31
C GLU A 147 24.18 5.63 9.80
N PHE A 148 24.24 6.72 9.03
CA PHE A 148 24.56 6.64 7.61
C PHE A 148 25.98 6.09 7.38
N GLN A 149 26.98 6.61 8.08
CA GLN A 149 28.36 6.11 7.99
C GLN A 149 28.45 4.63 8.37
N LYS A 150 27.72 4.20 9.39
CA LYS A 150 27.66 2.79 9.80
C LYS A 150 27.06 1.90 8.71
N PHE A 151 26.00 2.37 8.04
CA PHE A 151 25.30 1.62 7.00
C PHE A 151 26.03 1.60 5.66
N ALA A 152 26.54 2.76 5.22
CA ALA A 152 27.22 2.91 3.93
C ALA A 152 28.68 2.45 3.99
N GLY A 153 29.35 2.58 5.14
CA GLY A 153 30.78 2.28 5.30
C GLY A 153 31.13 0.80 5.44
N VAL A 154 30.15 -0.09 5.66
CA VAL A 154 30.41 -1.52 5.76
C VAL A 154 30.54 -2.14 4.36
N PRO A 155 31.55 -2.99 4.07
CA PRO A 155 31.61 -3.73 2.81
C PRO A 155 30.45 -4.71 2.65
N MET A 156 29.81 -4.72 1.47
CA MET A 156 28.70 -5.66 1.17
C MET A 156 29.20 -7.12 1.05
N ASN A 157 30.47 -7.33 0.68
CA ASN A 157 31.13 -8.63 0.56
C ASN A 157 30.40 -9.64 -0.36
N ASP A 158 29.78 -9.17 -1.44
CA ASP A 158 29.23 -10.02 -2.50
C ASP A 158 29.87 -9.63 -3.84
N ALA A 159 30.49 -10.59 -4.53
CA ALA A 159 31.26 -10.34 -5.75
C ALA A 159 30.39 -10.26 -7.01
N GLU A 160 29.11 -10.67 -6.93
CA GLU A 160 28.19 -10.74 -8.07
C GLU A 160 27.21 -9.57 -8.14
N MET A 161 27.13 -8.74 -7.08
CA MET A 161 26.17 -7.65 -6.96
C MET A 161 26.87 -6.31 -6.81
N GLU A 162 26.44 -5.32 -7.59
CA GLU A 162 26.88 -3.93 -7.42
C GLU A 162 26.43 -3.39 -6.05
N ASP A 163 27.29 -2.63 -5.39
CA ASP A 163 26.97 -1.96 -4.12
C ASP A 163 26.13 -0.70 -4.36
N ASN A 164 24.82 -0.91 -4.54
CA ASN A 164 23.82 0.14 -4.68
C ASN A 164 22.73 -0.01 -3.60
N TRP A 165 21.83 0.97 -3.49
CA TRP A 165 20.81 0.99 -2.44
C TRP A 165 19.92 -0.26 -2.44
N ASP A 166 19.47 -0.70 -3.61
CA ASP A 166 18.63 -1.89 -3.81
C ASP A 166 19.33 -3.14 -3.25
N ASN A 167 20.49 -3.48 -3.82
CA ASN A 167 21.25 -4.67 -3.44
C ASN A 167 21.68 -4.65 -1.97
N ARG A 168 22.11 -3.50 -1.46
CA ARG A 168 22.53 -3.36 -0.07
C ARG A 168 21.37 -3.51 0.91
N THR A 169 20.23 -2.88 0.66
CA THR A 169 19.05 -3.02 1.53
C THR A 169 18.42 -4.40 1.43
N LEU A 170 18.57 -5.09 0.29
CA LEU A 170 18.17 -6.48 0.13
C LEU A 170 19.02 -7.44 1.00
N LEU A 171 20.34 -7.26 1.00
CA LEU A 171 21.26 -8.16 1.71
C LEU A 171 21.43 -7.82 3.20
N MET A 172 21.46 -6.53 3.52
CA MET A 172 21.80 -6.01 4.84
C MET A 172 20.77 -4.98 5.35
N PRO A 173 19.45 -5.27 5.31
CA PRO A 173 18.46 -4.34 5.81
C PRO A 173 18.72 -4.01 7.28
N HIS A 174 18.45 -2.77 7.70
CA HIS A 174 18.61 -2.25 9.06
C HIS A 174 19.96 -2.59 9.71
N TYR A 175 21.02 -2.71 8.90
CA TYR A 175 22.34 -3.10 9.40
C TYR A 175 22.79 -2.19 10.54
N GLY A 176 23.34 -2.81 11.58
CA GLY A 176 23.77 -2.10 12.78
C GLY A 176 22.66 -1.75 13.77
N ARG A 177 21.39 -2.08 13.47
CA ARG A 177 20.24 -1.80 14.34
C ARG A 177 19.38 -3.07 14.53
N PRO A 178 18.69 -3.22 15.68
CA PRO A 178 17.80 -4.36 15.89
C PRO A 178 16.67 -4.42 14.84
N ARG A 179 16.39 -5.63 14.34
CA ARG A 179 15.28 -5.88 13.41
C ARG A 179 13.94 -5.49 14.06
N GLY A 180 13.07 -4.84 13.29
CA GLY A 180 11.73 -4.45 13.75
C GLY A 180 11.69 -3.27 14.72
N LYS A 181 12.83 -2.64 15.01
CA LYS A 181 12.88 -1.43 15.84
C LYS A 181 12.16 -0.28 15.12
N TRP A 182 11.20 0.34 15.80
CA TRP A 182 10.29 1.32 15.20
C TRP A 182 11.00 2.56 14.64
N SER A 183 12.11 2.97 15.28
CA SER A 183 12.92 4.10 14.82
C SER A 183 13.64 3.84 13.51
N ASN A 184 13.75 2.58 13.05
CA ASN A 184 14.30 2.29 11.72
C ASN A 184 13.41 2.84 10.61
N TYR A 185 12.07 2.88 10.80
CA TYR A 185 11.14 3.52 9.86
C TYR A 185 11.30 5.05 9.86
N VAL A 186 11.72 5.63 10.98
CA VAL A 186 11.95 7.08 11.09
C VAL A 186 13.25 7.49 10.43
N LEU A 187 14.29 6.66 10.61
CA LEU A 187 15.61 6.86 10.05
C LEU A 187 15.66 6.65 8.53
N SER A 188 14.81 5.78 7.99
CA SER A 188 14.95 5.32 6.60
C SER A 188 14.89 6.40 5.52
N PRO A 189 14.01 7.43 5.57
CA PRO A 189 14.03 8.50 4.58
C PRO A 189 15.33 9.31 4.62
N TYR A 190 15.91 9.52 5.81
CA TYR A 190 17.17 10.24 5.97
C TYR A 190 18.33 9.49 5.31
N LEU A 191 18.44 8.18 5.58
CA LEU A 191 19.48 7.34 4.97
C LEU A 191 19.33 7.25 3.46
N ARG A 192 18.09 7.15 2.96
CA ARG A 192 17.82 7.10 1.53
C ARG A 192 18.26 8.40 0.85
N VAL A 193 17.95 9.56 1.43
CA VAL A 193 18.37 10.86 0.89
C VAL A 193 19.90 11.01 0.94
N MET A 194 20.54 10.64 2.05
CA MET A 194 22.00 10.67 2.16
C MET A 194 22.69 9.69 1.22
N TRP A 195 22.05 8.58 0.85
CA TRP A 195 22.64 7.65 -0.12
C TRP A 195 22.88 8.31 -1.49
N ASP A 196 21.92 9.12 -1.96
CA ASP A 196 22.10 9.89 -3.20
C ASP A 196 22.97 11.14 -3.01
N ARG A 197 23.15 11.57 -1.76
CA ARG A 197 23.79 12.84 -1.39
C ARG A 197 24.67 12.64 -0.14
N PRO A 198 25.74 11.83 -0.22
CA PRO A 198 26.52 11.41 0.95
C PRO A 198 27.21 12.58 1.67
N ASP A 199 27.50 13.66 0.95
CA ASP A 199 28.14 14.87 1.49
C ASP A 199 27.13 15.84 2.13
N GLN A 200 25.82 15.58 2.02
CA GLN A 200 24.80 16.47 2.58
C GLN A 200 24.67 16.26 4.09
N MET A 201 24.96 17.31 4.85
CA MET A 201 24.67 17.36 6.29
C MET A 201 23.19 17.65 6.51
N LEU A 202 22.41 16.61 6.80
CA LEU A 202 21.00 16.75 7.16
C LEU A 202 20.86 17.20 8.61
N LYS A 203 20.05 18.23 8.82
CA LYS A 203 19.56 18.65 10.12
C LYS A 203 18.53 17.67 10.67
N GLY A 204 18.58 17.45 11.97
CA GLY A 204 17.68 16.62 12.74
C GLY A 204 16.40 17.35 13.16
N ALA A 205 15.67 16.73 14.07
CA ALA A 205 14.40 17.22 14.57
C ALA A 205 14.05 16.59 15.93
N ASP A 206 13.38 17.37 16.78
CA ASP A 206 12.61 16.82 17.89
C ASP A 206 11.27 16.32 17.32
N ILE A 207 10.95 15.03 17.49
CA ILE A 207 9.72 14.42 16.94
C ILE A 207 8.96 13.71 18.06
N THR A 208 7.69 14.07 18.26
CA THR A 208 6.76 13.35 19.14
C THR A 208 5.61 12.75 18.32
N PHE A 209 5.53 11.43 18.25
CA PHE A 209 4.41 10.71 17.66
C PHE A 209 3.26 10.58 18.65
N GLY A 210 2.06 10.95 18.21
CA GLY A 210 0.83 10.92 18.97
C GLY A 210 0.07 9.60 18.86
N GLN A 211 -1.13 9.58 19.45
CA GLN A 211 -1.95 8.37 19.50
C GLN A 211 -2.49 8.05 18.11
N ALA A 212 -2.12 6.88 17.58
CA ALA A 212 -2.64 6.37 16.32
C ALA A 212 -4.12 5.96 16.45
N THR A 213 -4.93 6.31 15.45
CA THR A 213 -6.35 5.88 15.34
C THR A 213 -6.60 4.99 14.13
N ALA A 214 -5.61 4.88 13.23
CA ALA A 214 -5.59 3.84 12.21
C ALA A 214 -5.54 2.46 12.90
N PRO A 215 -6.39 1.50 12.53
CA PRO A 215 -6.40 0.20 13.20
C PRO A 215 -5.07 -0.54 13.00
N PHE A 216 -4.44 -0.97 14.09
CA PHE A 216 -3.20 -1.73 14.05
C PHE A 216 -3.44 -3.12 13.43
N ARG A 217 -2.48 -3.60 12.62
CA ARG A 217 -2.53 -4.93 11.96
C ARG A 217 -3.76 -5.17 11.06
N ALA A 218 -4.49 -4.13 10.67
CA ALA A 218 -5.70 -4.22 9.84
C ALA A 218 -5.46 -4.10 8.33
N GLY A 219 -4.20 -4.27 7.88
CA GLY A 219 -3.86 -4.06 6.47
C GLY A 219 -3.89 -2.59 6.03
N THR A 220 -3.81 -1.62 6.95
CA THR A 220 -3.94 -0.16 6.69
C THR A 220 -2.61 0.63 6.56
N SER A 221 -1.46 -0.06 6.53
CA SER A 221 -0.10 0.51 6.40
C SER A 221 0.28 1.65 7.34
N SER A 222 0.16 1.40 8.64
CA SER A 222 0.71 2.29 9.66
C SER A 222 2.24 2.46 9.60
N SER A 223 3.01 1.51 9.02
CA SER A 223 4.47 1.65 8.84
C SER A 223 4.83 2.74 7.84
N SER A 224 4.21 2.71 6.66
CA SER A 224 4.44 3.70 5.61
C SER A 224 3.97 5.10 6.04
N ALA A 225 2.96 5.20 6.91
CA ALA A 225 2.56 6.47 7.53
C ALA A 225 3.70 7.07 8.40
N VAL A 226 4.44 6.23 9.15
CA VAL A 226 5.61 6.69 9.91
C VAL A 226 6.74 7.12 8.98
N VAL A 227 6.99 6.39 7.89
CA VAL A 227 7.99 6.77 6.86
C VAL A 227 7.64 8.14 6.26
N VAL A 228 6.38 8.36 5.88
CA VAL A 228 5.91 9.65 5.34
C VAL A 228 6.02 10.77 6.38
N LEU A 229 5.60 10.55 7.63
CA LEU A 229 5.77 11.54 8.71
C LEU A 229 7.23 11.94 8.91
N SER A 230 8.11 10.95 8.83
CA SER A 230 9.55 11.16 9.03
C SER A 230 10.17 11.92 7.87
N PHE A 231 9.69 11.69 6.64
CA PHE A 231 10.01 12.53 5.49
C PHE A 231 9.47 13.95 5.64
N LEU A 232 8.24 14.15 6.13
CA LEU A 232 7.73 15.50 6.38
C LEU A 232 8.61 16.24 7.40
N ALA A 233 9.08 15.56 8.45
CA ALA A 233 10.03 16.13 9.39
C ALA A 233 11.38 16.46 8.73
N LEU A 234 11.94 15.55 7.93
CA LEU A 234 13.17 15.75 7.16
C LEU A 234 13.04 16.99 6.27
N PHE A 235 11.97 17.07 5.48
CA PHE A 235 11.69 18.16 4.58
C PHE A 235 11.53 19.49 5.35
N LEU A 236 10.74 19.52 6.42
CA LEU A 236 10.56 20.73 7.23
C LEU A 236 11.87 21.24 7.86
N SER A 237 12.77 20.34 8.24
CA SER A 237 14.09 20.70 8.81
C SER A 237 15.12 21.10 7.75
N ASN A 238 14.97 20.68 6.49
CA ASN A 238 16.01 20.77 5.47
C ASN A 238 15.58 21.40 4.14
N ARG A 239 14.33 21.89 4.00
CA ARG A 239 13.76 22.36 2.72
C ARG A 239 14.61 23.37 1.95
N ASP A 240 15.42 24.17 2.64
CA ASP A 240 16.28 25.18 2.02
C ASP A 240 17.58 24.58 1.44
N SER A 241 17.95 23.34 1.82
CA SER A 241 19.14 22.61 1.35
C SER A 241 18.82 21.37 0.50
N LEU A 242 17.53 21.00 0.40
CA LEU A 242 17.06 19.92 -0.44
C LEU A 242 16.91 20.39 -1.89
N PRO A 243 17.06 19.49 -2.88
CA PRO A 243 16.76 19.82 -4.27
C PRO A 243 15.27 20.14 -4.47
N ASP A 244 14.97 20.80 -5.59
CA ASP A 244 13.61 21.07 -6.04
C ASP A 244 12.92 19.77 -6.52
N TRP A 245 12.51 18.92 -5.58
CA TRP A 245 11.83 17.67 -5.89
C TRP A 245 10.41 17.89 -6.39
N ASN A 246 10.04 17.13 -7.41
CA ASN A 246 8.64 16.92 -7.72
C ASN A 246 8.04 15.80 -6.85
N ILE A 247 6.71 15.80 -6.76
CA ILE A 247 6.00 14.85 -5.91
C ILE A 247 6.25 13.38 -6.30
N SER A 248 6.44 13.10 -7.59
CA SER A 248 6.64 11.75 -8.11
C SER A 248 7.99 11.17 -7.68
N GLU A 249 9.04 12.00 -7.71
CA GLU A 249 10.39 11.64 -7.21
C GLU A 249 10.35 11.29 -5.72
N ILE A 250 9.64 12.12 -4.92
CA ILE A 250 9.47 11.86 -3.49
C ILE A 250 8.74 10.53 -3.26
N CYS A 251 7.66 10.28 -4.00
CA CYS A 251 6.90 9.04 -3.86
C CYS A 251 7.75 7.80 -4.12
N THR A 252 8.56 7.82 -5.19
CA THR A 252 9.52 6.73 -5.47
C THR A 252 10.56 6.59 -4.36
N LEU A 253 11.18 7.71 -3.95
CA LEU A 253 12.18 7.74 -2.89
C LEU A 253 11.66 7.14 -1.57
N LEU A 254 10.40 7.42 -1.22
CA LEU A 254 9.81 6.90 0.03
C LEU A 254 9.47 5.40 -0.06
N GLY A 255 9.10 4.89 -1.22
CA GLY A 255 8.99 3.46 -1.46
C GLY A 255 10.33 2.75 -1.22
N GLU A 256 11.41 3.29 -1.81
CA GLU A 256 12.77 2.77 -1.67
C GLU A 256 13.34 2.93 -0.26
N ALA A 257 12.98 4.01 0.44
CA ALA A 257 13.40 4.21 1.82
C ALA A 257 12.92 3.07 2.73
N GLU A 258 11.70 2.57 2.54
CA GLU A 258 11.16 1.49 3.38
C GLU A 258 11.92 0.15 3.20
N TRP A 259 12.71 -0.01 2.12
CA TRP A 259 13.56 -1.18 1.90
C TRP A 259 14.63 -1.34 2.99
N TYR A 260 15.15 -0.23 3.53
CA TYR A 260 16.09 -0.26 4.66
C TYR A 260 15.50 -0.98 5.87
N VAL A 261 14.17 -0.95 6.06
CA VAL A 261 13.53 -1.61 7.20
C VAL A 261 13.39 -3.13 7.00
N GLY A 262 13.63 -3.62 5.77
CA GLY A 262 13.58 -5.03 5.37
C GLY A 262 12.34 -5.41 4.58
N THR A 263 11.49 -4.44 4.21
CA THR A 263 10.32 -4.64 3.36
C THR A 263 10.57 -4.03 2.00
N HIS A 264 10.85 -4.87 1.02
CA HIS A 264 11.26 -4.44 -0.33
C HIS A 264 10.05 -4.33 -1.28
N GLY A 265 9.07 -3.53 -0.89
CA GLY A 265 7.81 -3.29 -1.62
C GLY A 265 7.89 -2.17 -2.66
N GLY A 266 6.74 -1.78 -3.22
CA GLY A 266 6.63 -0.64 -4.12
C GLY A 266 6.34 0.68 -3.39
N ALA A 267 5.84 1.66 -4.13
CA ALA A 267 5.59 3.03 -3.67
C ALA A 267 4.10 3.38 -3.47
N ASN A 268 3.15 2.44 -3.66
CA ASN A 268 1.71 2.75 -3.63
C ASN A 268 1.28 3.35 -2.28
N ASP A 269 1.76 2.78 -1.18
CA ASP A 269 1.35 3.16 0.17
C ASP A 269 1.75 4.61 0.45
N GLN A 270 3.02 4.94 0.23
CA GLN A 270 3.60 6.26 0.46
C GLN A 270 3.00 7.28 -0.52
N THR A 271 2.77 6.91 -1.77
CA THR A 271 2.11 7.77 -2.77
C THR A 271 0.69 8.12 -2.36
N THR A 272 -0.10 7.13 -1.95
CA THR A 272 -1.48 7.31 -1.50
C THR A 272 -1.52 8.17 -0.25
N ILE A 273 -0.71 7.82 0.75
CA ILE A 273 -0.61 8.56 2.00
C ILE A 273 -0.23 10.01 1.72
N LEU A 274 0.70 10.31 0.81
CA LEU A 274 1.14 11.68 0.56
C LEU A 274 0.17 12.50 -0.31
N ARG A 275 -0.55 11.88 -1.24
CA ARG A 275 -1.25 12.62 -2.33
C ARG A 275 -2.78 12.61 -2.27
N ASN A 276 -3.41 11.77 -1.46
CA ASN A 276 -4.88 11.62 -1.52
C ASN A 276 -5.63 12.93 -1.21
N GLU A 277 -6.69 13.23 -1.97
CA GLU A 277 -7.62 14.31 -1.65
C GLU A 277 -8.81 13.78 -0.82
N PRO A 278 -9.44 14.59 0.07
CA PRO A 278 -10.66 14.19 0.76
C PRO A 278 -11.73 13.67 -0.21
N ASN A 279 -12.42 12.59 0.18
CA ASN A 279 -13.51 11.97 -0.58
C ASN A 279 -13.12 11.52 -2.00
N CYS A 280 -11.84 11.21 -2.23
CA CYS A 280 -11.34 10.72 -3.50
C CYS A 280 -10.65 9.36 -3.36
N VAL A 281 -10.48 8.72 -4.51
CA VAL A 281 -9.63 7.55 -4.70
C VAL A 281 -8.48 7.97 -5.60
N LEU A 282 -7.27 7.53 -5.29
CA LEU A 282 -6.07 7.81 -6.05
C LEU A 282 -5.72 6.61 -6.93
N TYR A 283 -5.67 6.83 -8.25
CA TYR A 283 -5.19 5.85 -9.21
C TYR A 283 -3.70 6.10 -9.51
N ASN A 284 -2.83 5.37 -8.82
CA ASN A 284 -1.38 5.43 -8.95
C ASN A 284 -0.91 4.65 -10.18
N ARG A 285 -0.28 5.34 -11.11
CA ARG A 285 0.14 4.83 -12.41
C ARG A 285 1.58 4.34 -12.38
N HIS A 286 1.84 3.25 -11.67
CA HIS A 286 3.20 2.66 -11.62
C HIS A 286 3.67 2.13 -12.97
N SER A 287 2.78 1.95 -13.95
CA SER A 287 3.14 1.63 -15.33
C SER A 287 3.81 2.79 -16.08
N LYS A 288 3.72 4.02 -15.56
CA LYS A 288 4.33 5.22 -16.15
C LYS A 288 5.65 5.57 -15.47
N VAL A 289 6.58 6.10 -16.25
CA VAL A 289 7.84 6.67 -15.77
C VAL A 289 7.94 8.12 -16.28
N PRO A 290 8.02 9.13 -15.38
CA PRO A 290 7.96 9.02 -13.92
C PRO A 290 6.57 8.58 -13.41
N LEU A 291 6.52 8.13 -12.15
CA LEU A 291 5.28 7.75 -11.48
C LEU A 291 4.25 8.88 -11.56
N ASP A 292 3.04 8.56 -11.99
CA ASP A 292 1.93 9.53 -12.07
C ASP A 292 0.77 9.06 -11.17
N SER A 293 -0.14 9.96 -10.80
CA SER A 293 -1.38 9.57 -10.13
C SER A 293 -2.55 10.42 -10.59
N THR A 294 -3.67 9.77 -10.85
CA THR A 294 -4.95 10.40 -11.18
C THR A 294 -5.84 10.43 -9.95
N VAL A 295 -6.32 11.61 -9.57
CA VAL A 295 -7.33 11.74 -8.49
C VAL A 295 -8.69 11.47 -9.11
N LEU A 296 -9.37 10.45 -8.62
CA LEU A 296 -10.70 10.04 -9.07
C LEU A 296 -11.74 10.37 -8.02
N PRO A 297 -12.92 10.89 -8.43
CA PRO A 297 -14.05 11.02 -7.53
C PRO A 297 -14.49 9.63 -7.06
N PHE A 298 -14.98 9.53 -5.83
CA PHE A 298 -15.63 8.31 -5.36
C PHE A 298 -17.15 8.40 -5.54
N LEU A 299 -17.81 7.24 -5.62
CA LEU A 299 -19.27 7.18 -5.74
C LEU A 299 -19.96 7.78 -4.51
N ARG A 300 -20.98 8.59 -4.75
CA ARG A 300 -21.82 9.19 -3.72
C ARG A 300 -22.80 8.16 -3.13
N GLY A 301 -23.19 8.31 -1.87
CA GLY A 301 -24.09 7.38 -1.19
C GLY A 301 -23.49 5.99 -0.93
N VAL A 302 -22.16 5.87 -0.95
CA VAL A 302 -21.44 4.62 -0.64
C VAL A 302 -20.51 4.86 0.53
N HIS A 303 -20.65 4.02 1.56
CA HIS A 303 -19.73 3.91 2.67
C HIS A 303 -18.88 2.64 2.53
N VAL A 304 -17.68 2.70 3.10
CA VAL A 304 -16.83 1.52 3.26
C VAL A 304 -16.85 1.10 4.72
N VAL A 305 -17.26 -0.14 4.99
CA VAL A 305 -17.12 -0.79 6.28
C VAL A 305 -15.85 -1.62 6.25
N LEU A 306 -14.87 -1.22 7.06
CA LEU A 306 -13.67 -2.02 7.32
C LEU A 306 -13.97 -2.98 8.46
N ALA A 307 -13.85 -4.29 8.22
CA ALA A 307 -14.16 -5.33 9.21
C ALA A 307 -12.99 -6.31 9.37
N ASN A 308 -12.57 -6.57 10.59
CA ASN A 308 -11.49 -7.48 10.92
C ASN A 308 -11.98 -8.93 10.99
N SER A 309 -11.32 -9.85 10.26
CA SER A 309 -11.62 -11.28 10.32
C SER A 309 -11.18 -11.95 11.63
N LEU A 310 -10.38 -11.24 12.44
CA LEU A 310 -9.71 -11.76 13.64
C LEU A 310 -8.73 -12.91 13.36
N TRP A 311 -8.49 -13.22 12.09
CA TRP A 311 -7.40 -14.11 11.69
C TRP A 311 -6.11 -13.30 11.63
N GLU A 312 -5.26 -13.43 12.65
CA GLU A 312 -4.02 -12.67 12.70
C GLU A 312 -2.97 -13.22 11.74
N VAL A 313 -2.28 -12.30 11.06
CA VAL A 313 -1.07 -12.60 10.30
C VAL A 313 0.07 -11.84 10.92
N ASN A 314 0.98 -12.56 11.57
CA ASN A 314 2.19 -11.92 12.10
C ASN A 314 3.18 -11.65 10.95
N LYS A 315 3.19 -10.41 10.46
CA LYS A 315 4.05 -9.96 9.36
C LYS A 315 5.52 -10.21 9.62
N SER A 316 6.00 -10.10 10.86
CA SER A 316 7.43 -10.28 11.16
C SER A 316 7.94 -11.72 10.99
N LEU A 317 7.03 -12.71 10.90
CA LEU A 317 7.38 -14.15 10.88
C LEU A 317 6.91 -14.86 9.62
N THR A 318 5.60 -15.04 9.44
CA THR A 318 4.98 -15.79 8.32
C THR A 318 4.39 -14.87 7.25
N GLY A 319 3.93 -13.66 7.63
CA GLY A 319 3.39 -12.69 6.69
C GLY A 319 4.44 -12.14 5.71
N ASN A 320 5.65 -11.83 6.18
CA ASN A 320 6.78 -11.48 5.30
C ASN A 320 7.16 -12.64 4.37
N GLN A 321 6.99 -13.90 4.78
CA GLN A 321 7.30 -15.05 3.91
C GLN A 321 6.29 -15.20 2.77
N SER A 322 4.99 -15.07 3.05
CA SER A 322 3.97 -15.12 1.99
C SER A 322 4.12 -13.94 1.04
N PHE A 323 4.39 -12.74 1.57
CA PHE A 323 4.63 -11.53 0.78
C PHE A 323 5.88 -11.68 -0.12
N ASN A 324 7.03 -12.07 0.46
CA ASN A 324 8.26 -12.26 -0.30
C ASN A 324 8.12 -13.39 -1.34
N MET A 325 7.39 -14.46 -1.01
CA MET A 325 7.12 -15.53 -1.98
C MET A 325 6.29 -15.02 -3.17
N ARG A 326 5.30 -14.14 -2.94
CA ARG A 326 4.54 -13.51 -4.03
C ARG A 326 5.43 -12.61 -4.88
N LYS A 327 6.32 -11.84 -4.25
CA LYS A 327 7.34 -11.07 -4.96
C LYS A 327 8.20 -11.97 -5.87
N GLY A 328 8.70 -13.08 -5.35
CA GLY A 328 9.44 -14.06 -6.15
C GLY A 328 8.61 -14.67 -7.30
N TRP A 329 7.29 -14.86 -7.14
CA TRP A 329 6.41 -15.31 -8.24
C TRP A 329 6.33 -14.27 -9.36
N MET A 330 6.24 -12.99 -8.99
CA MET A 330 6.16 -11.89 -9.94
C MET A 330 7.48 -11.70 -10.68
N GLU A 331 8.60 -11.66 -9.97
CA GLU A 331 9.94 -11.44 -10.54
C GLU A 331 10.35 -12.58 -11.47
N LEU A 332 10.17 -13.84 -11.05
CA LEU A 332 10.48 -14.97 -11.94
C LEU A 332 9.52 -15.06 -13.12
N GLY A 333 8.25 -14.71 -12.93
CA GLY A 333 7.31 -14.65 -14.03
C GLY A 333 7.70 -13.61 -15.07
N ASP A 334 8.07 -12.41 -14.63
CA ASP A 334 8.53 -11.32 -15.49
C ASP A 334 9.78 -11.71 -16.28
N LEU A 335 10.76 -12.32 -15.60
CA LEU A 335 11.99 -12.80 -16.23
C LEU A 335 11.72 -13.83 -17.33
N LEU A 336 10.85 -14.82 -17.05
CA LEU A 336 10.46 -15.81 -18.06
C LEU A 336 9.74 -15.17 -19.24
N MET A 337 8.85 -14.20 -19.00
CA MET A 337 8.16 -13.48 -20.07
C MET A 337 9.15 -12.73 -20.97
N ARG A 338 10.11 -12.02 -20.38
CA ARG A 338 11.16 -11.30 -21.13
C ARG A 338 12.02 -12.24 -21.95
N LEU A 339 12.36 -13.42 -21.43
CA LEU A 339 13.07 -14.45 -22.17
C LEU A 339 12.27 -14.91 -23.38
N ILE A 340 10.99 -15.25 -23.20
CA ILE A 340 10.10 -15.66 -24.29
C ILE A 340 10.02 -14.58 -25.37
N ILE A 341 9.82 -13.32 -25.00
CA ILE A 341 9.78 -12.18 -25.94
C ILE A 341 11.08 -12.11 -26.74
N SER A 342 12.23 -12.17 -26.07
CA SER A 342 13.55 -12.14 -26.73
C SER A 342 13.76 -13.30 -27.70
N ASP A 343 13.36 -14.52 -27.32
CA ASP A 343 13.56 -15.71 -28.15
C ASP A 343 12.62 -15.74 -29.36
N VAL A 344 11.39 -15.23 -29.20
CA VAL A 344 10.48 -15.02 -30.32
C VAL A 344 11.07 -14.03 -31.31
N GLN A 345 11.61 -12.91 -30.85
CA GLN A 345 12.23 -11.92 -31.74
C GLN A 345 13.44 -12.50 -32.48
N GLU A 346 14.24 -13.32 -31.82
CA GLU A 346 15.33 -14.03 -32.48
C GLU A 346 14.83 -15.03 -33.52
N ALA A 347 13.80 -15.81 -33.22
CA ALA A 347 13.19 -16.73 -34.18
C ALA A 347 12.60 -16.00 -35.39
N ARG A 348 12.00 -14.81 -35.20
CA ARG A 348 11.54 -13.93 -36.28
C ARG A 348 12.70 -13.48 -37.15
N ARG A 349 13.79 -12.98 -36.57
CA ARG A 349 15.01 -12.58 -37.31
C ARG A 349 15.63 -13.73 -38.12
N GLN A 350 15.53 -14.96 -37.61
CA GLN A 350 16.04 -16.16 -38.28
C GLN A 350 15.07 -16.76 -39.32
N GLY A 351 13.87 -16.18 -39.50
CA GLY A 351 12.85 -16.73 -40.40
C GLY A 351 12.26 -18.07 -39.93
N LYS A 352 12.31 -18.35 -38.62
CA LYS A 352 11.81 -19.60 -37.99
C LYS A 352 10.45 -19.43 -37.30
N ALA A 353 9.90 -18.22 -37.28
CA ALA A 353 8.61 -17.91 -36.70
C ALA A 353 7.47 -18.12 -37.71
N SER A 354 7.19 -19.38 -38.08
CA SER A 354 6.20 -19.70 -39.10
C SER A 354 5.59 -21.08 -38.94
N GLY A 355 4.32 -21.23 -39.34
CA GLY A 355 3.60 -22.51 -39.34
C GLY A 355 2.95 -22.83 -37.99
N THR A 356 1.84 -23.56 -37.99
CA THR A 356 1.09 -23.85 -36.75
C THR A 356 1.94 -24.57 -35.71
N GLY A 357 1.93 -24.07 -34.47
CA GLY A 357 2.65 -24.67 -33.33
C GLY A 357 4.12 -24.24 -33.22
N TRP A 358 4.59 -23.29 -34.04
CA TRP A 358 5.98 -22.80 -33.98
C TRP A 358 6.30 -22.16 -32.63
N LEU A 359 5.34 -21.44 -32.05
CA LEU A 359 5.53 -20.72 -30.80
C LEU A 359 5.58 -21.71 -29.63
N ALA A 360 4.69 -22.69 -29.61
CA ALA A 360 4.72 -23.78 -28.63
C ALA A 360 6.05 -24.54 -28.66
N SER A 361 6.52 -24.89 -29.87
CA SER A 361 7.80 -25.58 -30.08
C SER A 361 9.01 -24.76 -29.61
N LEU A 362 8.94 -23.43 -29.76
CA LEU A 362 9.98 -22.51 -29.28
C LEU A 362 10.02 -22.45 -27.76
N VAL A 363 8.85 -22.27 -27.13
CA VAL A 363 8.71 -22.21 -25.67
C VAL A 363 9.14 -23.53 -25.04
N GLU A 364 8.69 -24.67 -25.55
CA GLU A 364 9.07 -25.99 -25.04
C GLU A 364 10.58 -26.21 -25.09
N ARG A 365 11.21 -25.89 -26.23
CA ARG A 365 12.66 -26.01 -26.40
C ARG A 365 13.43 -25.10 -25.45
N ARG A 366 12.92 -23.89 -25.20
CA ARG A 366 13.63 -22.86 -24.47
C ARG A 366 13.49 -22.98 -22.96
N ILE A 367 12.26 -23.09 -22.48
CA ILE A 367 11.94 -23.10 -21.05
C ILE A 367 11.62 -24.50 -20.53
N GLY A 368 11.45 -25.50 -21.41
CA GLY A 368 11.14 -26.87 -21.01
C GLY A 368 9.67 -27.11 -20.68
N PHE A 369 8.76 -26.24 -21.14
CA PHE A 369 7.33 -26.33 -20.85
C PHE A 369 6.48 -26.13 -22.09
N GLU A 370 5.39 -26.89 -22.19
CA GLU A 370 4.34 -26.64 -23.16
C GLU A 370 3.45 -25.46 -22.71
N PRO A 371 3.05 -24.57 -23.62
CA PRO A 371 2.05 -23.55 -23.32
C PRO A 371 0.76 -24.14 -22.76
N GLY A 372 0.05 -23.35 -21.95
CA GLY A 372 -1.20 -23.75 -21.31
C GLY A 372 -2.42 -23.93 -22.23
N GLY A 373 -2.25 -23.70 -23.53
CA GLY A 373 -3.30 -23.76 -24.55
C GLY A 373 -2.78 -23.27 -25.90
N PRO A 374 -3.64 -23.30 -26.94
CA PRO A 374 -3.27 -22.81 -28.26
C PRO A 374 -3.04 -21.30 -28.26
N THR A 375 -2.19 -20.82 -29.17
CA THR A 375 -1.83 -19.39 -29.30
C THR A 375 -1.99 -18.87 -30.74
N PRO A 376 -3.17 -19.04 -31.36
CA PRO A 376 -3.38 -18.71 -32.77
C PRO A 376 -3.21 -17.22 -33.08
N LEU A 377 -3.60 -16.30 -32.19
CA LEU A 377 -3.47 -14.86 -32.44
C LEU A 377 -1.99 -14.46 -32.45
N LEU A 378 -1.20 -14.93 -31.50
CA LEU A 378 0.24 -14.65 -31.42
C LEU A 378 1.05 -15.34 -32.53
N GLU A 379 0.62 -16.51 -32.99
CA GLU A 379 1.28 -17.22 -34.09
C GLU A 379 0.99 -16.60 -35.46
N SER A 380 -0.20 -16.04 -35.65
CA SER A 380 -0.65 -15.50 -36.95
C SER A 380 -0.37 -14.01 -37.16
N ASN A 381 -0.28 -13.21 -36.10
CA ASN A 381 -0.08 -11.76 -36.16
C ASN A 381 1.31 -11.40 -35.62
N LEU A 382 2.33 -11.52 -36.47
CA LEU A 382 3.72 -11.31 -36.05
C LEU A 382 4.00 -9.86 -35.61
N GLU A 383 3.23 -8.89 -36.10
CA GLU A 383 3.29 -7.48 -35.69
C GLU A 383 2.97 -7.26 -34.21
N TYR A 384 2.19 -8.16 -33.57
CA TYR A 384 1.95 -8.07 -32.12
C TYR A 384 3.24 -8.19 -31.32
N TRP A 385 4.22 -8.96 -31.80
CA TRP A 385 5.50 -9.10 -31.12
C TRP A 385 6.33 -7.81 -31.16
N ASP A 386 6.16 -6.96 -32.17
CA ASP A 386 6.82 -5.66 -32.23
C ASP A 386 6.28 -4.71 -31.16
N GLU A 387 4.96 -4.67 -30.97
CA GLU A 387 4.34 -3.89 -29.89
C GLU A 387 4.64 -4.49 -28.50
N ILE A 388 4.64 -5.81 -28.36
CA ILE A 388 5.03 -6.47 -27.11
C ILE A 388 6.48 -6.12 -26.75
N GLU A 389 7.45 -6.28 -27.65
CA GLU A 389 8.86 -5.97 -27.38
C GLU A 389 9.06 -4.50 -26.98
N LYS A 390 8.36 -3.60 -27.67
CA LYS A 390 8.45 -2.16 -27.43
C LYS A 390 7.81 -1.72 -26.11
N ASN A 391 6.65 -2.26 -25.77
CA ASN A 391 5.80 -1.74 -24.70
C ASN A 391 5.83 -2.59 -23.41
N TYR A 392 6.32 -3.84 -23.47
CA TYR A 392 6.43 -4.68 -22.28
C TYR A 392 7.52 -4.16 -21.33
N ASN A 393 7.11 -3.72 -20.13
CA ASN A 393 8.03 -3.36 -19.05
C ASN A 393 8.01 -4.42 -17.95
N LYS A 394 6.87 -4.68 -17.31
CA LYS A 394 6.70 -5.78 -16.36
C LYS A 394 5.30 -6.35 -16.51
N PHE A 395 4.90 -7.28 -15.65
CA PHE A 395 3.51 -7.74 -15.60
C PHE A 395 2.48 -6.61 -15.45
N GLY A 396 2.86 -5.47 -14.87
CA GLY A 396 2.03 -4.26 -14.86
C GLY A 396 1.62 -3.75 -16.24
N SER A 397 2.38 -4.07 -17.29
CA SER A 397 2.06 -3.73 -18.68
C SER A 397 0.96 -4.59 -19.29
N LEU A 398 0.55 -5.72 -18.67
CA LEU A 398 -0.41 -6.67 -19.25
C LEU A 398 -1.83 -6.08 -19.34
N ASP A 399 -2.04 -5.15 -20.25
CA ASP A 399 -3.28 -4.43 -20.52
C ASP A 399 -3.23 -3.90 -21.95
N GLU A 400 -4.36 -3.94 -22.66
CA GLU A 400 -4.43 -3.50 -24.06
C GLU A 400 -3.99 -2.04 -24.26
N THR A 401 -4.27 -1.16 -23.29
CA THR A 401 -3.94 0.27 -23.38
C THR A 401 -2.47 0.56 -23.16
N ILE A 402 -1.71 -0.42 -22.66
CA ILE A 402 -0.27 -0.31 -22.42
C ILE A 402 0.50 -1.10 -23.49
N LEU A 403 0.17 -2.39 -23.69
CA LEU A 403 0.90 -3.23 -24.64
C LEU A 403 0.58 -2.91 -26.11
N GLY A 404 -0.59 -2.34 -26.40
CA GLY A 404 -0.99 -2.04 -27.78
C GLY A 404 -1.49 -3.25 -28.56
N ILE A 405 -1.85 -4.35 -27.90
CA ILE A 405 -2.44 -5.55 -28.50
C ILE A 405 -3.78 -5.90 -27.82
N PRO A 406 -4.70 -6.61 -28.50
CA PRO A 406 -5.99 -6.99 -27.91
C PRO A 406 -5.85 -7.86 -26.65
N ASN A 407 -6.78 -7.74 -25.71
CA ASN A 407 -6.76 -8.53 -24.47
C ASN A 407 -6.72 -10.04 -24.74
N GLU A 408 -7.36 -10.53 -25.80
CA GLU A 408 -7.33 -11.95 -26.20
C GLU A 408 -5.91 -12.41 -26.56
N ALA A 409 -5.11 -11.56 -27.20
CA ALA A 409 -3.70 -11.86 -27.48
C ALA A 409 -2.84 -11.80 -26.21
N ILE A 410 -3.19 -10.96 -25.24
CA ILE A 410 -2.54 -10.93 -23.92
C ILE A 410 -2.87 -12.20 -23.13
N GLU A 411 -4.10 -12.72 -23.22
CA GLU A 411 -4.46 -14.00 -22.62
C GLU A 411 -3.61 -15.15 -23.19
N GLU A 412 -3.40 -15.18 -24.51
CA GLU A 412 -2.46 -16.13 -25.15
C GLU A 412 -1.01 -15.94 -24.67
N LEU A 413 -0.55 -14.70 -24.52
CA LEU A 413 0.80 -14.39 -24.02
C LEU A 413 1.00 -14.94 -22.60
N VAL A 414 -0.02 -14.82 -21.75
CA VAL A 414 -0.03 -15.41 -20.40
C VAL A 414 0.02 -16.94 -20.45
N LEU A 415 -0.58 -17.59 -21.45
CA LEU A 415 -0.52 -19.06 -21.60
C LEU A 415 0.88 -19.59 -21.89
N LEU A 416 1.79 -18.78 -22.42
CA LEU A 416 3.18 -19.17 -22.68
C LEU A 416 4.00 -19.40 -21.39
N LEU A 417 3.52 -18.88 -20.25
CA LEU A 417 4.16 -19.12 -18.96
C LEU A 417 3.74 -20.47 -18.34
N PRO A 418 4.64 -21.15 -17.62
CA PRO A 418 4.26 -22.34 -16.85
C PRO A 418 3.32 -21.96 -15.69
N VAL A 419 2.44 -22.88 -15.28
CA VAL A 419 1.62 -22.68 -14.05
C VAL A 419 2.53 -22.41 -12.86
N LYS A 420 3.60 -23.20 -12.78
CA LYS A 420 4.51 -23.24 -11.67
C LYS A 420 5.87 -23.71 -12.18
N ILE A 421 6.93 -23.07 -11.72
CA ILE A 421 8.31 -23.48 -11.98
C ILE A 421 9.02 -23.77 -10.65
N THR A 422 9.73 -24.89 -10.56
CA THR A 422 10.53 -25.23 -9.37
C THR A 422 11.85 -24.45 -9.35
N PRO A 423 12.52 -24.33 -8.19
CA PRO A 423 13.84 -23.70 -8.13
C PRO A 423 14.87 -24.34 -9.05
N ASP A 424 14.86 -25.66 -9.20
CA ASP A 424 15.78 -26.39 -10.08
C ASP A 424 15.51 -26.09 -11.56
N GLU A 425 14.24 -26.08 -11.97
CA GLU A 425 13.85 -25.72 -13.34
C GLU A 425 14.18 -24.26 -13.64
N ALA A 426 13.87 -23.33 -12.74
CA ALA A 426 14.24 -21.93 -12.87
C ALA A 426 15.77 -21.76 -12.94
N GLY A 427 16.51 -22.50 -12.14
CA GLY A 427 17.98 -22.54 -12.18
C GLY A 427 18.51 -23.00 -13.53
N LYS A 428 17.95 -24.06 -14.12
CA LYS A 428 18.30 -24.53 -15.46
C LYS A 428 18.02 -23.50 -16.54
N VAL A 429 16.85 -22.87 -16.51
CA VAL A 429 16.46 -21.85 -17.50
C VAL A 429 17.34 -20.60 -17.39
N LEU A 430 17.68 -20.19 -16.17
CA LEU A 430 18.42 -18.95 -15.89
C LEU A 430 19.95 -19.14 -15.77
N GLY A 431 20.46 -20.38 -15.91
CA GLY A 431 21.87 -20.69 -15.73
C GLY A 431 22.38 -20.44 -14.30
N LYS A 432 21.54 -20.69 -13.28
CA LYS A 432 21.83 -20.48 -11.86
C LYS A 432 21.65 -21.77 -11.05
N THR A 433 22.32 -21.86 -9.90
CA THR A 433 22.08 -22.98 -8.97
C THR A 433 20.73 -22.82 -8.26
N ARG A 434 20.20 -23.92 -7.73
CA ARG A 434 18.99 -23.91 -6.89
C ARG A 434 19.13 -22.92 -5.73
N GLU A 435 20.27 -22.94 -5.06
CA GLU A 435 20.56 -22.10 -3.90
C GLU A 435 20.58 -20.62 -4.27
N ALA A 436 21.11 -20.28 -5.45
CA ALA A 436 21.11 -18.91 -5.95
C ALA A 436 19.67 -18.43 -6.25
N ILE A 437 18.84 -19.27 -6.86
CA ILE A 437 17.42 -18.97 -7.10
C ILE A 437 16.67 -18.76 -5.77
N GLU A 438 16.84 -19.65 -4.80
CA GLU A 438 16.20 -19.49 -3.48
C GLU A 438 16.72 -18.27 -2.72
N LYS A 439 18.02 -17.97 -2.79
CA LYS A 439 18.65 -16.77 -2.19
C LYS A 439 18.04 -15.49 -2.75
N LEU A 440 17.91 -15.40 -4.08
CA LEU A 440 17.47 -14.17 -4.76
C LEU A 440 15.96 -13.94 -4.59
N TYR A 441 15.13 -14.99 -4.72
CA TYR A 441 13.68 -14.81 -4.87
C TYR A 441 12.83 -15.26 -3.68
N THR A 442 13.37 -16.03 -2.71
CA THR A 442 12.52 -16.62 -1.65
C THR A 442 13.12 -16.74 -0.24
N LYS A 443 14.36 -16.31 0.00
CA LYS A 443 14.92 -16.30 1.37
C LYS A 443 14.03 -15.42 2.27
N PRO A 444 13.60 -15.90 3.46
CA PRO A 444 14.22 -16.97 4.27
C PRO A 444 13.54 -18.35 4.27
N ARG A 445 12.67 -18.72 3.33
CA ARG A 445 11.90 -19.98 3.44
C ARG A 445 12.76 -21.24 3.21
N ARG A 446 12.56 -22.30 4.03
CA ARG A 446 13.33 -23.57 3.98
C ARG A 446 12.85 -24.60 2.93
N THR A 447 11.60 -24.51 2.49
CA THR A 447 11.04 -25.39 1.44
C THR A 447 9.99 -24.63 0.64
N ILE A 448 10.23 -24.47 -0.66
CA ILE A 448 9.25 -23.91 -1.60
C ILE A 448 8.85 -24.98 -2.60
N GLY A 449 7.54 -25.11 -2.81
CA GLY A 449 7.04 -26.04 -3.82
C GLY A 449 7.32 -25.55 -5.25
N GLY A 450 7.62 -24.26 -5.44
CA GLY A 450 7.85 -23.58 -6.72
C GLY A 450 7.15 -22.22 -6.81
N TYR A 451 7.35 -21.52 -7.91
CA TYR A 451 6.90 -20.16 -8.19
C TYR A 451 5.74 -20.16 -9.17
N HIS A 452 4.63 -19.50 -8.84
CA HIS A 452 3.41 -19.54 -9.66
C HIS A 452 3.37 -18.40 -10.67
N THR A 453 4.00 -18.58 -11.83
CA THR A 453 4.24 -17.49 -12.79
C THR A 453 3.01 -17.18 -13.65
N ARG A 454 2.39 -18.17 -14.30
CA ARG A 454 1.19 -17.96 -15.14
C ARG A 454 0.01 -17.38 -14.38
N THR A 455 -0.31 -17.90 -13.19
CA THR A 455 -1.45 -17.38 -12.42
C THR A 455 -1.20 -15.97 -11.90
N THR A 456 0.07 -15.62 -11.66
CA THR A 456 0.47 -14.24 -11.32
C THR A 456 0.33 -13.31 -12.52
N ALA A 457 0.80 -13.68 -13.72
CA ALA A 457 0.59 -12.86 -14.92
C ALA A 457 -0.90 -12.66 -15.22
N ARG A 458 -1.72 -13.71 -15.09
CA ARG A 458 -3.18 -13.64 -15.22
C ARG A 458 -3.82 -12.70 -14.19
N PHE A 459 -3.33 -12.72 -12.95
CA PHE A 459 -3.77 -11.82 -11.89
C PHE A 459 -3.55 -10.35 -12.31
N PHE A 460 -2.34 -10.00 -12.75
CA PHE A 460 -2.02 -8.65 -13.22
C PHE A 460 -2.91 -8.22 -14.39
N HIS A 461 -3.08 -9.09 -15.38
CA HIS A 461 -3.90 -8.79 -16.54
C HIS A 461 -5.35 -8.46 -16.18
N LYS A 462 -5.97 -9.28 -15.34
CA LYS A 462 -7.37 -9.08 -14.94
C LYS A 462 -7.56 -7.87 -14.03
N GLU A 463 -6.66 -7.63 -13.07
CA GLU A 463 -6.77 -6.45 -12.20
C GLU A 463 -6.56 -5.15 -12.99
N ASN A 464 -5.66 -5.12 -13.96
CA ASN A 464 -5.47 -3.96 -14.85
C ASN A 464 -6.78 -3.62 -15.60
N ILE A 465 -7.41 -4.62 -16.23
CA ILE A 465 -8.70 -4.44 -16.93
C ILE A 465 -9.76 -3.87 -15.98
N ILE A 466 -9.87 -4.42 -14.77
CA ILE A 466 -10.83 -3.94 -13.77
C ILE A 466 -10.52 -2.50 -13.35
N GLY A 467 -9.25 -2.16 -13.13
CA GLY A 467 -8.81 -0.81 -12.79
C GLY A 467 -9.22 0.23 -13.83
N ARG A 468 -9.05 -0.08 -15.12
CA ARG A 468 -9.48 0.79 -16.24
C ARG A 468 -11.01 0.94 -16.29
N LYS A 469 -11.76 -0.14 -16.03
CA LYS A 469 -13.23 -0.10 -15.95
C LYS A 469 -13.73 0.76 -14.78
N LEU A 470 -13.12 0.61 -13.60
CA LEU A 470 -13.45 1.42 -12.42
C LEU A 470 -13.21 2.91 -12.67
N GLU A 471 -12.07 3.26 -13.27
CA GLU A 471 -11.79 4.65 -13.65
C GLU A 471 -12.86 5.23 -14.57
N LYS A 472 -13.23 4.49 -15.63
CA LYS A 472 -14.29 4.93 -16.55
C LYS A 472 -15.61 5.17 -15.82
N ILE A 473 -16.02 4.23 -14.95
CA ILE A 473 -17.26 4.34 -14.17
C ILE A 473 -17.22 5.57 -13.25
N PHE A 474 -16.12 5.80 -12.53
CA PHE A 474 -16.02 6.94 -11.60
C PHE A 474 -16.08 8.28 -12.33
N LEU A 475 -15.38 8.41 -13.45
CA LEU A 475 -15.38 9.65 -14.24
C LEU A 475 -16.75 9.92 -14.85
N GLU A 476 -17.37 8.90 -15.46
CA GLU A 476 -18.70 9.02 -16.09
C GLU A 476 -19.79 9.36 -15.05
N ALA A 477 -19.79 8.66 -13.91
CA ALA A 477 -20.78 8.88 -12.85
C ALA A 477 -20.68 10.29 -12.26
N ASP A 478 -19.46 10.80 -12.03
CA ASP A 478 -19.25 12.16 -11.51
C ASP A 478 -19.59 13.24 -12.55
N GLU A 479 -19.25 13.03 -13.83
CA GLU A 479 -19.63 13.94 -14.91
C GLU A 479 -21.15 14.09 -15.02
N ARG A 480 -21.88 12.98 -15.03
CA ARG A 480 -23.36 12.97 -15.15
C ARG A 480 -24.05 13.56 -13.93
N LEU A 481 -23.47 13.44 -12.73
CA LEU A 481 -23.97 14.15 -11.56
C LEU A 481 -23.73 15.66 -11.67
N LYS A 482 -22.55 16.08 -12.15
CA LYS A 482 -22.18 17.49 -12.30
C LYS A 482 -22.97 18.21 -13.39
N SER A 483 -23.30 17.52 -14.48
CA SER A 483 -24.16 18.06 -15.55
C SER A 483 -25.63 18.16 -15.13
N GLY A 484 -26.04 17.41 -14.10
CA GLY A 484 -27.43 17.28 -13.69
C GLY A 484 -28.22 16.26 -14.52
N ASP A 485 -27.56 15.48 -15.38
CA ASP A 485 -28.19 14.40 -16.15
C ASP A 485 -28.70 13.27 -15.23
N LEU A 486 -28.09 13.13 -14.07
CA LEU A 486 -28.48 12.18 -13.02
C LEU A 486 -28.55 12.84 -11.64
N SER A 487 -29.43 12.31 -10.80
CA SER A 487 -29.44 12.57 -9.36
C SER A 487 -28.85 11.40 -8.59
N GLU A 488 -28.22 11.67 -7.46
CA GLU A 488 -27.64 10.66 -6.56
C GLU A 488 -28.67 9.64 -6.05
N ASP A 489 -29.92 10.06 -5.87
CA ASP A 489 -31.03 9.23 -5.41
C ASP A 489 -31.70 8.41 -6.53
N SER A 490 -31.26 8.56 -7.79
CA SER A 490 -31.87 7.85 -8.91
C SER A 490 -31.51 6.37 -8.94
N LEU A 491 -32.42 5.54 -9.44
CA LEU A 491 -32.17 4.11 -9.69
C LEU A 491 -31.04 3.89 -10.71
N GLU A 492 -30.89 4.82 -11.66
CA GLU A 492 -29.83 4.77 -12.66
C GLU A 492 -28.45 5.02 -12.03
N TYR A 493 -28.33 5.98 -11.10
CA TYR A 493 -27.08 6.16 -10.37
C TYR A 493 -26.75 4.96 -9.46
N ASP A 494 -27.77 4.29 -8.90
CA ASP A 494 -27.57 3.06 -8.14
C ASP A 494 -26.97 1.92 -8.98
N GLN A 495 -27.15 1.92 -10.32
CA GLN A 495 -26.49 0.95 -11.21
C GLN A 495 -24.96 1.13 -11.22
N TYR A 496 -24.44 2.35 -11.11
CA TYR A 496 -22.99 2.55 -10.96
C TYR A 496 -22.48 1.97 -9.63
N ARG A 497 -23.24 2.12 -8.54
CA ARG A 497 -22.91 1.51 -7.24
C ARG A 497 -22.86 -0.01 -7.31
N ILE A 498 -23.84 -0.62 -7.98
CA ILE A 498 -23.91 -2.07 -8.20
C ILE A 498 -22.74 -2.53 -9.08
N ALA A 499 -22.50 -1.86 -10.21
CA ALA A 499 -21.43 -2.23 -11.14
C ALA A 499 -20.04 -2.18 -10.47
N VAL A 500 -19.77 -1.18 -9.62
CA VAL A 500 -18.53 -1.13 -8.83
C VAL A 500 -18.48 -2.24 -7.80
N GLY A 501 -19.60 -2.55 -7.14
CA GLY A 501 -19.73 -3.71 -6.25
C GLY A 501 -19.37 -5.04 -6.94
N ASP A 502 -19.91 -5.27 -8.14
CA ASP A 502 -19.63 -6.48 -8.94
C ASP A 502 -18.15 -6.57 -9.35
N LEU A 503 -17.51 -5.44 -9.66
CA LEU A 503 -16.07 -5.40 -9.93
C LEU A 503 -15.24 -5.71 -8.68
N VAL A 504 -15.67 -5.25 -7.50
CA VAL A 504 -15.02 -5.61 -6.22
C VAL A 504 -15.14 -7.10 -5.93
N GLU A 505 -16.27 -7.73 -6.23
CA GLU A 505 -16.45 -9.19 -6.11
C GLU A 505 -15.51 -9.95 -7.05
N GLN A 506 -15.35 -9.47 -8.29
CA GLN A 506 -14.39 -10.04 -9.24
C GLN A 506 -12.95 -9.91 -8.74
N LEU A 507 -12.57 -8.76 -8.17
CA LEU A 507 -11.26 -8.56 -7.55
C LEU A 507 -11.04 -9.56 -6.41
N GLN A 508 -12.01 -9.75 -5.52
CA GLN A 508 -11.92 -10.78 -4.47
C GLN A 508 -11.72 -12.19 -5.07
N HIS A 509 -12.45 -12.54 -6.12
CA HIS A 509 -12.29 -13.83 -6.79
C HIS A 509 -10.87 -14.01 -7.35
N ILE A 510 -10.31 -12.98 -8.00
CA ILE A 510 -8.94 -12.98 -8.52
C ILE A 510 -7.91 -13.14 -7.39
N LEU A 511 -8.09 -12.42 -6.27
CA LEU A 511 -7.26 -12.56 -5.06
C LEU A 511 -7.32 -13.96 -4.43
N CYS A 512 -8.50 -14.60 -4.46
CA CYS A 512 -8.67 -15.98 -3.97
C CYS A 512 -7.98 -17.02 -4.86
N PHE A 513 -8.22 -16.99 -6.16
CA PHE A 513 -7.88 -18.11 -7.04
C PHE A 513 -6.60 -17.93 -7.86
N ASP A 514 -6.37 -16.71 -8.36
CA ASP A 514 -5.20 -16.41 -9.18
C ASP A 514 -3.99 -16.08 -8.29
N PHE A 515 -4.19 -15.21 -7.29
CA PHE A 515 -3.12 -14.78 -6.39
C PHE A 515 -3.02 -15.56 -5.08
N ARG A 516 -4.08 -16.29 -4.71
CA ARG A 516 -4.10 -17.23 -3.58
C ARG A 516 -3.76 -16.58 -2.24
N VAL A 517 -4.32 -15.41 -1.99
CA VAL A 517 -4.08 -14.62 -0.76
C VAL A 517 -5.29 -14.56 0.19
N SER A 518 -6.42 -15.17 -0.15
CA SER A 518 -7.51 -15.37 0.82
C SER A 518 -7.27 -16.57 1.76
N ASN A 519 -8.16 -16.73 2.74
CA ASN A 519 -8.26 -17.85 3.66
C ASN A 519 -9.74 -18.10 4.05
N PRO A 520 -10.07 -19.25 4.67
CA PRO A 520 -11.45 -19.58 5.05
C PRO A 520 -12.13 -18.55 5.96
N GLN A 521 -11.39 -17.88 6.84
CA GLN A 521 -11.95 -16.91 7.78
C GLN A 521 -12.37 -15.59 7.11
N LEU A 522 -11.55 -15.10 6.18
CA LEU A 522 -11.86 -13.94 5.33
C LEU A 522 -13.06 -14.26 4.44
N ASP A 523 -13.06 -15.44 3.80
CA ASP A 523 -14.14 -15.87 2.93
C ASP A 523 -15.46 -16.02 3.72
N ARG A 524 -15.40 -16.53 4.96
CA ARG A 524 -16.56 -16.62 5.86
C ARG A 524 -17.11 -15.23 6.21
N LEU A 525 -16.25 -14.28 6.57
CA LEU A 525 -16.67 -12.91 6.86
C LEU A 525 -17.37 -12.27 5.66
N LEU A 526 -16.79 -12.38 4.46
CA LEU A 526 -17.39 -11.87 3.22
C LEU A 526 -18.72 -12.56 2.90
N ASN A 527 -18.81 -13.88 3.06
CA ASN A 527 -20.06 -14.64 2.86
C ASN A 527 -21.17 -14.24 3.83
N ILE A 528 -20.82 -13.83 5.05
CA ILE A 528 -21.79 -13.26 6.01
C ILE A 528 -22.18 -11.85 5.59
N ALA A 529 -21.20 -11.00 5.27
CA ALA A 529 -21.42 -9.62 4.84
C ALA A 529 -22.31 -9.52 3.59
N ARG A 530 -22.17 -10.43 2.60
CA ARG A 530 -23.00 -10.51 1.38
C ARG A 530 -24.50 -10.56 1.64
N ARG A 531 -24.91 -11.06 2.81
CA ARG A 531 -26.31 -11.19 3.24
C ARG A 531 -26.79 -10.03 4.12
N GLY A 532 -25.89 -9.10 4.44
CA GLY A 532 -26.17 -7.95 5.28
C GLY A 532 -26.86 -6.81 4.52
N PRO A 533 -27.48 -5.88 5.26
CA PRO A 533 -28.24 -4.76 4.68
C PRO A 533 -27.34 -3.82 3.85
N GLY A 534 -27.83 -3.40 2.69
CA GLY A 534 -27.15 -2.41 1.85
C GLY A 534 -25.86 -2.86 1.18
N TYR A 535 -25.48 -4.14 1.28
CA TYR A 535 -24.27 -4.68 0.66
C TYR A 535 -24.22 -4.41 -0.86
N LEU A 536 -23.04 -4.00 -1.34
CA LEU A 536 -22.75 -3.80 -2.76
C LEU A 536 -21.65 -4.74 -3.26
N GLY A 537 -20.59 -4.91 -2.48
CA GLY A 537 -19.46 -5.79 -2.81
C GLY A 537 -18.41 -5.77 -1.70
N GLY A 538 -17.55 -6.77 -1.61
CA GLY A 538 -16.50 -6.80 -0.59
C GLY A 538 -15.30 -7.65 -0.96
N LYS A 539 -14.13 -7.20 -0.52
CA LYS A 539 -12.87 -7.92 -0.74
C LYS A 539 -11.96 -7.85 0.48
N LEU A 540 -11.01 -8.76 0.57
CA LEU A 540 -9.88 -8.62 1.50
C LEU A 540 -9.08 -7.34 1.18
N THR A 541 -8.44 -6.74 2.18
CA THR A 541 -7.58 -5.58 1.96
C THR A 541 -6.18 -5.75 2.55
N GLY A 542 -5.18 -5.28 1.80
CA GLY A 542 -3.78 -5.34 2.15
C GLY A 542 -3.15 -6.71 1.88
N ALA A 543 -2.15 -7.08 2.67
CA ALA A 543 -1.27 -8.22 2.38
C ALA A 543 -1.92 -9.63 2.45
N GLY A 544 -3.23 -9.72 2.70
CA GLY A 544 -3.97 -10.98 2.69
C GLY A 544 -3.54 -11.99 3.77
N LYS A 545 -4.07 -13.21 3.65
CA LYS A 545 -3.92 -14.36 4.58
C LYS A 545 -4.47 -14.15 5.98
N GLY A 546 -5.18 -13.06 6.20
CA GLY A 546 -5.90 -12.68 7.41
C GLY A 546 -6.09 -11.17 7.42
N GLY A 547 -6.35 -10.59 8.59
CA GLY A 547 -6.58 -9.15 8.73
C GLY A 547 -8.01 -8.76 8.33
N CYS A 548 -8.16 -7.67 7.58
CA CYS A 548 -9.46 -7.04 7.33
C CYS A 548 -10.00 -7.26 5.91
N VAL A 549 -11.31 -7.04 5.79
CA VAL A 549 -12.03 -6.89 4.53
C VAL A 549 -12.61 -5.49 4.43
N SER A 550 -12.66 -4.95 3.22
CA SER A 550 -13.38 -3.73 2.88
C SER A 550 -14.70 -4.08 2.23
N ILE A 551 -15.80 -3.61 2.81
CA ILE A 551 -17.17 -3.89 2.35
C ILE A 551 -17.79 -2.57 1.88
N LEU A 552 -18.17 -2.51 0.61
CA LEU A 552 -18.97 -1.41 0.07
C LEU A 552 -20.43 -1.60 0.48
N VAL A 553 -21.00 -0.57 1.08
CA VAL A 553 -22.38 -0.55 1.58
C VAL A 553 -23.03 0.75 1.15
N ARG A 554 -24.32 0.73 0.85
CA ARG A 554 -25.10 1.96 0.72
C ARG A 554 -25.01 2.77 2.01
N GLU A 555 -24.75 4.06 1.90
CA GLU A 555 -24.50 4.97 3.03
C GLU A 555 -25.57 4.86 4.13
N LYS A 556 -26.85 4.89 3.75
CA LYS A 556 -27.99 4.78 4.67
C LYS A 556 -28.03 3.49 5.50
N ASP A 557 -27.38 2.43 5.04
CA ASP A 557 -27.40 1.10 5.64
C ASP A 557 -26.09 0.77 6.37
N SER A 558 -25.12 1.70 6.43
CA SER A 558 -23.78 1.41 6.96
C SER A 558 -23.78 1.03 8.43
N ASP A 559 -24.61 1.68 9.25
CA ASP A 559 -24.78 1.37 10.67
C ASP A 559 -25.50 0.02 10.86
N ALA A 560 -26.50 -0.27 10.02
CA ALA A 560 -27.22 -1.54 10.04
C ALA A 560 -26.32 -2.73 9.62
N MET A 561 -25.45 -2.55 8.62
CA MET A 561 -24.46 -3.56 8.23
C MET A 561 -23.51 -3.86 9.39
N CYS A 562 -23.06 -2.80 10.03
CA CYS A 562 -22.21 -2.81 11.20
C CYS A 562 -22.83 -3.63 12.36
N GLU A 563 -24.08 -3.38 12.73
CA GLU A 563 -24.82 -4.15 13.73
C GLU A 563 -25.07 -5.61 13.29
N TYR A 564 -25.32 -5.81 11.99
CA TYR A 564 -25.47 -7.13 11.41
C TYR A 564 -24.18 -7.96 11.55
N LEU A 565 -23.01 -7.39 11.30
CA LEU A 565 -21.72 -8.08 11.51
C LEU A 565 -21.46 -8.38 12.98
N ASP A 566 -21.79 -7.46 13.89
CA ASP A 566 -21.68 -7.68 15.33
C ASP A 566 -22.49 -8.92 15.76
N ARG A 567 -23.70 -9.11 15.20
CA ARG A 567 -24.58 -10.23 15.53
C ARG A 567 -24.23 -11.52 14.80
N GLU A 568 -24.02 -11.47 13.48
CA GLU A 568 -23.95 -12.66 12.63
C GLU A 568 -22.53 -13.20 12.44
N TYR A 569 -21.51 -12.34 12.59
CA TYR A 569 -20.11 -12.75 12.51
C TYR A 569 -19.46 -12.84 13.89
N TYR A 570 -19.30 -11.70 14.56
CA TYR A 570 -18.55 -11.63 15.83
C TYR A 570 -19.30 -12.26 17.00
N GLY A 571 -20.63 -12.13 17.05
CA GLY A 571 -21.47 -12.66 18.13
C GLY A 571 -21.68 -14.18 18.10
N LYS A 572 -21.22 -14.87 17.06
CA LYS A 572 -21.39 -16.31 16.86
C LYS A 572 -20.04 -17.03 17.00
N MET A 573 -19.82 -17.66 18.15
CA MET A 573 -18.56 -18.34 18.47
C MET A 573 -18.21 -19.45 17.47
N GLU A 574 -19.20 -20.11 16.89
CA GLU A 574 -19.04 -21.15 15.87
C GLU A 574 -18.34 -20.64 14.59
N ASN A 575 -18.26 -19.32 14.38
CA ASN A 575 -17.51 -18.73 13.29
C ASN A 575 -15.99 -18.79 13.47
N PHE A 576 -15.52 -19.08 14.68
CA PHE A 576 -14.11 -19.09 15.03
C PHE A 576 -13.62 -20.46 15.50
N GLU A 577 -14.47 -21.47 15.51
CA GLU A 577 -14.16 -22.81 16.02
C GLU A 577 -12.98 -23.46 15.28
N GLU A 578 -12.97 -23.38 13.95
CA GLU A 578 -11.87 -23.90 13.14
C GLU A 578 -10.54 -23.20 13.47
N TYR A 579 -10.56 -21.88 13.65
CA TYR A 579 -9.36 -21.12 14.01
C TYR A 579 -8.88 -21.48 15.43
N ARG A 580 -9.79 -21.56 16.40
CA ARG A 580 -9.48 -22.01 17.76
C ARG A 580 -8.87 -23.40 17.77
N GLN A 581 -9.42 -24.33 16.99
CA GLN A 581 -8.90 -25.68 16.86
C GLN A 581 -7.46 -25.67 16.31
N ILE A 582 -7.18 -24.88 15.27
CA ILE A 582 -5.82 -24.71 14.73
C ILE A 582 -4.86 -24.19 15.79
N LEU A 583 -5.26 -23.17 16.56
CA LEU A 583 -4.44 -22.61 17.63
C LEU A 583 -4.23 -23.63 18.77
N HIS A 584 -5.27 -24.35 19.19
CA HIS A 584 -5.17 -25.40 20.20
C HIS A 584 -4.28 -26.57 19.77
N ASP A 585 -4.35 -26.98 18.51
CA ASP A 585 -3.48 -28.02 17.94
C ASP A 585 -2.04 -27.52 17.88
N ALA A 586 -1.80 -26.28 17.46
CA ALA A 586 -0.47 -25.69 17.50
C ALA A 586 0.08 -25.66 18.94
N ILE A 587 -0.74 -25.29 19.93
CA ILE A 587 -0.35 -25.36 21.33
C ILE A 587 -0.04 -26.80 21.74
N ARG A 588 -0.88 -27.78 21.38
CA ARG A 588 -0.75 -29.17 21.80
C ARG A 588 0.48 -29.87 21.21
N TYR A 589 0.74 -29.67 19.92
CA TYR A 589 1.70 -30.49 19.17
C TYR A 589 3.08 -29.86 19.00
N TYR A 590 3.20 -28.53 19.05
CA TYR A 590 4.51 -27.90 19.08
C TYR A 590 5.12 -27.92 20.49
N SER A 591 6.46 -27.95 20.55
CA SER A 591 7.17 -27.99 21.83
C SER A 591 6.90 -26.74 22.69
N PRO A 592 6.95 -26.85 24.03
CA PRO A 592 6.76 -25.72 24.95
C PRO A 592 7.58 -24.47 24.61
N ASP A 593 8.84 -24.67 24.20
CA ASP A 593 9.79 -23.60 23.86
C ASP A 593 9.74 -23.18 22.39
N SER A 594 8.82 -23.76 21.59
CA SER A 594 8.67 -23.39 20.19
C SER A 594 8.04 -22.01 20.06
N PHE A 595 8.47 -21.29 19.03
CA PHE A 595 7.88 -20.03 18.66
C PHE A 595 6.41 -20.20 18.22
N GLU A 596 6.12 -21.28 17.48
CA GLU A 596 4.79 -21.59 16.96
C GLU A 596 3.77 -21.73 18.09
N ARG A 597 4.13 -22.40 19.19
CA ARG A 597 3.28 -22.50 20.37
C ARG A 597 3.07 -21.15 21.06
N ALA A 598 4.13 -20.38 21.30
CA ALA A 598 4.02 -19.07 21.94
C ALA A 598 3.12 -18.12 21.13
N SER A 599 3.30 -18.09 19.81
CA SER A 599 2.47 -17.33 18.87
C SER A 599 1.00 -17.78 18.89
N ALA A 600 0.74 -19.09 18.98
CA ALA A 600 -0.62 -19.60 19.05
C ALA A 600 -1.33 -19.21 20.36
N VAL A 601 -0.62 -19.17 21.49
CA VAL A 601 -1.15 -18.66 22.77
C VAL A 601 -1.52 -17.18 22.66
N GLU A 602 -0.62 -16.34 22.17
CA GLU A 602 -0.87 -14.90 21.98
C GLU A 602 -2.10 -14.66 21.07
N GLN A 603 -2.19 -15.37 19.95
CA GLN A 603 -3.32 -15.24 19.01
C GLN A 603 -4.65 -15.65 19.64
N LEU A 604 -4.66 -16.68 20.49
CA LEU A 604 -5.87 -17.12 21.17
C LEU A 604 -6.34 -16.06 22.18
N GLU A 605 -5.43 -15.48 22.96
CA GLU A 605 -5.73 -14.39 23.89
C GLU A 605 -6.25 -13.14 23.16
N ASN A 606 -5.62 -12.79 22.04
CA ASN A 606 -6.07 -11.66 21.21
C ASN A 606 -7.45 -11.91 20.62
N LEU A 607 -7.73 -13.12 20.15
CA LEU A 607 -9.04 -13.51 19.64
C LEU A 607 -10.13 -13.37 20.71
N ASP A 608 -9.88 -13.90 21.92
CA ASP A 608 -10.82 -13.81 23.04
C ASP A 608 -11.10 -12.36 23.44
N LYS A 609 -10.03 -11.55 23.52
CA LYS A 609 -10.16 -10.12 23.81
C LYS A 609 -10.96 -9.40 22.73
N ALA A 610 -10.68 -9.67 21.45
CA ALA A 610 -11.38 -9.03 20.34
C ALA A 610 -12.88 -9.38 20.32
N LEU A 611 -13.22 -10.65 20.57
CA LEU A 611 -14.61 -11.11 20.63
C LEU A 611 -15.38 -10.55 21.83
N SER A 612 -14.69 -10.16 22.91
CA SER A 612 -15.30 -9.43 24.02
C SER A 612 -15.73 -8.00 23.67
N SER A 613 -15.19 -7.44 22.58
CA SER A 613 -15.45 -6.07 22.12
C SER A 613 -15.75 -6.01 20.60
N PRO A 614 -16.86 -6.59 20.11
CA PRO A 614 -17.18 -6.68 18.68
C PRO A 614 -17.18 -5.33 17.93
N LYS A 615 -17.69 -4.28 18.60
CA LYS A 615 -17.80 -2.93 18.02
C LYS A 615 -16.45 -2.30 17.68
N GLU A 616 -15.36 -2.79 18.27
CA GLU A 616 -13.99 -2.34 17.95
C GLU A 616 -13.39 -3.06 16.73
N GLN A 617 -14.01 -4.15 16.28
CA GLN A 617 -13.48 -4.99 15.21
C GLN A 617 -13.93 -4.56 13.82
N ARG A 618 -14.88 -3.63 13.75
CA ARG A 618 -15.40 -3.06 12.50
C ARG A 618 -15.67 -1.58 12.65
N ARG A 619 -15.56 -0.82 11.57
CA ARG A 619 -15.96 0.59 11.54
C ARG A 619 -16.31 1.04 10.14
N VAL A 620 -17.18 2.04 10.05
CA VAL A 620 -17.30 2.88 8.85
C VAL A 620 -16.04 3.74 8.77
N ILE A 621 -15.44 3.82 7.58
CA ILE A 621 -14.31 4.70 7.29
C ILE A 621 -14.74 5.77 6.30
N THR A 622 -14.12 6.94 6.39
CA THR A 622 -14.24 8.01 5.41
C THR A 622 -12.91 8.20 4.69
N PHE A 623 -12.96 8.69 3.46
CA PHE A 623 -11.76 8.92 2.66
C PHE A 623 -11.17 10.27 3.01
N SER A 624 -10.18 10.25 3.90
CA SER A 624 -9.55 11.47 4.43
C SER A 624 -8.59 12.09 3.41
N ARG A 625 -8.07 13.28 3.70
CA ARG A 625 -6.91 13.83 2.97
C ARG A 625 -5.66 12.99 3.25
N GLY A 626 -4.69 13.03 2.34
CA GLY A 626 -3.32 12.56 2.57
C GLY A 626 -2.56 13.35 3.63
N ALA A 627 -1.33 12.94 3.90
CA ALA A 627 -0.45 13.51 4.90
C ALA A 627 -0.23 15.01 4.67
N CYS A 628 -0.26 15.78 5.76
CA CYS A 628 -0.17 17.23 5.70
C CYS A 628 0.29 17.83 7.03
N ALA A 629 0.77 19.06 6.98
CA ALA A 629 0.83 19.94 8.15
C ALA A 629 -0.57 20.49 8.43
N ILE A 630 -1.00 20.45 9.69
CA ILE A 630 -2.26 21.01 10.16
C ILE A 630 -2.06 22.52 10.35
N ASP A 631 -2.55 23.32 9.39
CA ASP A 631 -2.48 24.77 9.43
C ASP A 631 -3.68 25.38 10.17
N LEU A 632 -3.53 25.56 11.48
CA LEU A 632 -4.58 26.13 12.33
C LEU A 632 -4.72 27.65 12.19
N MET A 633 -3.70 28.35 11.69
CA MET A 633 -3.76 29.80 11.48
C MET A 633 -4.58 30.13 10.23
N MET A 634 -4.41 29.34 9.15
CA MET A 634 -5.29 29.44 7.99
C MET A 634 -6.74 29.15 8.35
N ALA A 635 -7.00 28.16 9.22
CA ALA A 635 -8.35 27.82 9.66
C ALA A 635 -9.07 28.99 10.35
N GLN A 636 -8.36 29.92 10.98
CA GLN A 636 -8.94 31.11 11.60
C GLN A 636 -9.25 32.26 10.61
N SER A 637 -8.65 32.22 9.42
CA SER A 637 -8.74 33.30 8.43
C SER A 637 -9.85 33.14 7.39
N GLY A 638 -10.57 32.01 7.39
CA GLY A 638 -11.65 31.68 6.46
C GLY A 638 -12.94 31.26 7.17
#